data_AF-A0A6P8Y597-F1
#
_entry.id   AF-A0A6P8Y597-F1
#
_cell.length_a   1.000
_cell.length_b   1.000
_cell.length_c   1.000
_cell.angle_alpha   90.00
_cell.angle_beta   90.00
_cell.angle_gamma   90.00
#
_symmetry.space_group_name_H-M   'P 1'
#
loop_
_entity.id
_entity.type
_entity.pdbx_description
1 polymer ?
#
loop_
_entity_poly.entity_id
_entity_poly.type
_entity_poly.pdbx_seq_one_letter_code
_entity_poly.pdbx_strand_id
1 'polypeptide(L)'
;MKFGKTFETHLTIEWRQQYMRYTDLKTLIRRGVDGAPTESETTPDQLLEYYASFEEHFFAECQHELTRVNNFFLEKMAEARRKHGTLKLQLLATAHATGHVSRSHTRSQNQSRSHSQLPSPRASVVSMPSTSSNRKLMTQRQLRSAYTEFYLTLVLLQNFQSLNETGFRKICKKYDKYLKSNHGALWLERHLTYIAFVDRRPLQQMTIEVEELYTHYLAAGDRAKAMTKLRVPPLGEPTPPPMVFRAGLALGMFIMLALAALFSYLRRPPITDNIEAFMRLYRGPFTWVIFNFFMAANVAGWQRAGVNHVLIFEIDPRSHLQPATFLEIACTFGMLWTLSMLGFLFHDLINVTDPFVFPLALTLIMITLLINPLPIMNWPARWWTMRLVGRVITAPLHYVGFADFWMGDQMNSLVTCMADYYYIVRFYAVCWLRYSNVNSCFDEDMFVPISRCLPAWFRFAQCLRRFSDSGSKSLSYLLNAGKYSTTFFVVFFSTMRGRTDDGYANTFYNPYTWFFITSYIVSSVYSYLWDVFKDFGIFQIWRGEHLFLREKLVYPQSFYYFVILENLVLRLFWVIEFVVLYHKLITPYNIKTCASILEITRRFIWNYIRLENEHLNNCGHFRATRDIHLAALNPTQERMLEHMMTDPERRPDERQRLGKQYF
;
A
#
# COMPACT_ATOMS: atom_id res chain seq x y z
N MET A 1 4.79 23.02 24.45
CA MET A 1 3.72 22.75 23.45
C MET A 1 2.38 22.51 24.15
N LYS A 2 1.26 22.97 23.56
CA LYS A 2 -0.10 22.71 24.07
C LYS A 2 -0.40 21.21 23.93
N PHE A 3 -0.59 20.49 25.04
CA PHE A 3 -0.78 19.02 25.06
C PHE A 3 -1.81 18.50 24.06
N GLY A 4 -2.92 19.22 23.82
CA GLY A 4 -3.91 18.80 22.82
C GLY A 4 -3.34 18.64 21.40
N LYS A 5 -2.42 19.52 20.98
CA LYS A 5 -1.77 19.39 19.67
C LYS A 5 -0.82 18.18 19.63
N THR A 6 -0.10 17.95 20.74
CA THR A 6 0.79 16.80 20.89
C THR A 6 0.00 15.48 20.95
N PHE A 7 -1.16 15.47 21.60
CA PHE A 7 -2.03 14.30 21.69
C PHE A 7 -2.48 13.87 20.29
N GLU A 8 -3.03 14.80 19.50
CA GLU A 8 -3.48 14.54 18.13
C GLU A 8 -2.38 14.06 17.19
N THR A 9 -1.15 14.59 17.32
CA THR A 9 -0.03 14.19 16.45
C THR A 9 0.51 12.79 16.73
N HIS A 10 0.26 12.23 17.91
CA HIS A 10 0.77 10.91 18.31
C HIS A 10 -0.29 9.81 18.25
N LEU A 11 -1.51 10.11 17.77
CA LEU A 11 -2.55 9.10 17.62
C LEU A 11 -2.19 8.12 16.51
N THR A 12 -2.40 6.83 16.76
CA THR A 12 -2.47 5.84 15.70
C THR A 12 -3.71 6.15 14.86
N ILE A 13 -3.53 6.51 13.59
CA ILE A 13 -4.59 7.07 12.74
C ILE A 13 -5.76 6.09 12.62
N GLU A 14 -5.44 4.80 12.47
CA GLU A 14 -6.42 3.72 12.33
C GLU A 14 -7.21 3.46 13.63
N TRP A 15 -6.73 3.94 14.78
CA TRP A 15 -7.40 3.82 16.08
C TRP A 15 -7.93 5.16 16.59
N ARG A 16 -7.87 6.24 15.80
CA ARG A 16 -8.18 7.61 16.24
C ARG A 16 -9.52 7.71 16.99
N GLN A 17 -10.55 7.02 16.52
CA GLN A 17 -11.90 7.06 17.11
C GLN A 17 -11.98 6.38 18.50
N GLN A 18 -10.98 5.55 18.84
CA GLN A 18 -10.95 4.79 20.09
C GLN A 18 -10.13 5.48 21.18
N TYR A 19 -9.35 6.51 20.84
CA TYR A 19 -8.74 7.38 21.84
C TYR A 19 -9.81 8.26 22.51
N MET A 20 -9.51 8.75 23.71
CA MET A 20 -10.38 9.71 24.39
C MET A 20 -10.48 11.02 23.59
N ARG A 21 -11.69 11.59 23.52
CA ARG A 21 -11.96 12.87 22.84
C ARG A 21 -11.53 14.04 23.72
N TYR A 22 -10.21 14.22 23.86
CA TYR A 22 -9.61 15.22 24.73
C TYR A 22 -10.05 16.65 24.38
N THR A 23 -10.22 16.95 23.09
CA THR A 23 -10.67 18.27 22.62
C THR A 23 -12.11 18.56 23.03
N ASP A 24 -13.01 17.58 22.88
CA ASP A 24 -14.43 17.71 23.23
C ASP A 24 -14.60 17.93 24.74
N LEU A 25 -13.96 17.10 25.57
CA LEU A 25 -13.99 17.26 27.03
C LEU A 25 -13.40 18.61 27.47
N LYS A 26 -12.36 19.10 26.78
CA LYS A 26 -11.79 20.42 27.04
C LYS A 26 -12.78 21.54 26.67
N THR A 27 -13.54 21.38 25.58
CA THR A 27 -14.58 22.35 25.22
C THR A 27 -15.75 22.31 26.21
N LEU A 28 -16.07 21.13 26.76
CA LEU A 28 -17.09 20.99 27.81
C LEU A 28 -16.73 21.81 29.04
N ILE A 29 -15.48 21.69 29.53
CA ILE A 29 -14.97 22.50 30.66
C ILE A 29 -15.10 23.99 30.39
N ARG A 30 -14.75 24.44 29.17
CA ARG A 30 -14.87 25.86 28.82
C ARG A 30 -16.32 26.33 28.83
N ARG A 31 -17.23 25.56 28.22
CA ARG A 31 -18.66 25.89 28.22
C ARG A 31 -19.25 25.94 29.62
N GLY A 32 -18.85 25.04 30.52
CA GLY A 32 -19.28 25.06 31.91
C GLY A 32 -18.77 26.26 32.72
N VAL A 33 -17.61 26.80 32.35
CA VAL A 33 -17.06 28.01 33.00
C VAL A 33 -17.67 29.28 32.41
N ASP A 34 -17.70 29.37 31.07
CA ASP A 34 -18.17 30.55 30.35
C ASP A 34 -19.69 30.71 30.45
N GLY A 35 -20.42 29.61 30.64
CA GLY A 35 -21.87 29.59 30.82
C GLY A 35 -22.34 29.63 32.27
N ALA A 36 -21.44 29.84 33.23
CA ALA A 36 -21.80 29.94 34.64
C ALA A 36 -22.61 31.22 34.90
N PRO A 37 -23.72 31.16 35.65
CA PRO A 37 -24.50 32.34 36.02
C PRO A 37 -23.65 33.37 36.78
N THR A 38 -23.89 34.65 36.52
CA THR A 38 -23.18 35.75 37.19
C THR A 38 -23.60 35.84 38.66
N GLU A 39 -22.63 35.99 39.58
CA GLU A 39 -22.87 36.12 41.03
C GLU A 39 -23.83 37.28 41.39
N SER A 40 -24.03 38.23 40.49
CA SER A 40 -24.95 39.37 40.64
C SER A 40 -26.42 39.08 40.32
N GLU A 41 -26.73 37.96 39.63
CA GLU A 41 -28.06 37.69 39.06
C GLU A 41 -28.73 36.41 39.60
N THR A 42 -28.03 35.62 40.41
CA THR A 42 -28.51 34.30 40.87
C THR A 42 -28.30 34.08 42.36
N THR A 43 -29.19 33.30 42.98
CA THR A 43 -29.03 32.91 44.38
C THR A 43 -27.87 31.91 44.53
N PRO A 44 -27.18 31.87 45.69
CA PRO A 44 -26.11 30.91 45.95
C PRO A 44 -26.51 29.44 45.70
N ASP A 45 -27.77 29.09 46.00
CA ASP A 45 -28.31 27.75 45.77
C ASP A 45 -28.41 27.38 44.29
N GLN A 46 -28.81 28.33 43.44
CA GLN A 46 -28.89 28.13 41.98
C GLN A 46 -27.49 27.94 41.37
N LEU A 47 -26.49 28.66 41.90
CA LEU A 47 -25.11 28.51 41.46
C LEU A 47 -24.53 27.14 41.85
N LEU A 48 -24.83 26.66 43.05
CA LEU A 48 -24.45 25.32 43.52
C LEU A 48 -25.11 24.22 42.67
N GLU A 49 -26.40 24.35 42.38
CA GLU A 49 -27.14 23.41 41.54
C GLU A 49 -26.58 23.35 40.10
N TYR A 50 -26.22 24.52 39.54
CA TYR A 50 -25.54 24.58 38.24
C TYR A 50 -24.23 23.80 38.22
N TYR A 51 -23.34 24.05 39.18
CA TYR A 51 -22.04 23.36 39.23
C TYR A 51 -22.19 21.86 39.53
N ALA A 52 -23.16 21.47 40.36
CA ALA A 52 -23.47 20.06 40.61
C ALA A 52 -23.95 19.35 39.33
N SER A 53 -24.86 19.97 38.58
CA SER A 53 -25.34 19.45 37.30
C SER A 53 -24.22 19.36 36.25
N PHE A 54 -23.38 20.41 36.15
CA PHE A 54 -22.24 20.40 35.24
C PHE A 54 -21.23 19.31 35.60
N GLU A 55 -20.96 19.12 36.89
CA GLU A 55 -20.08 18.08 37.40
C GLU A 55 -20.56 16.69 37.01
N GLU A 56 -21.84 16.39 37.25
CA GLU A 56 -22.45 15.11 36.88
C GLU A 56 -22.33 14.86 35.38
N HIS A 57 -22.64 15.87 34.56
CA HIS A 57 -22.53 15.77 33.10
C HIS A 57 -21.09 15.54 32.65
N PHE A 58 -20.11 16.29 33.17
CA PHE A 58 -18.71 16.15 32.80
C PHE A 58 -18.15 14.77 33.18
N PHE A 59 -18.45 14.27 34.38
CA PHE A 59 -17.96 12.96 34.81
C PHE A 59 -18.70 11.80 34.16
N ALA A 60 -19.97 11.97 33.76
CA ALA A 60 -20.68 11.00 32.92
C ALA A 60 -20.00 10.85 31.55
N GLU A 61 -19.65 11.97 30.89
CA GLU A 61 -18.90 11.94 29.64
C GLU A 61 -17.50 11.33 29.81
N CYS A 62 -16.80 11.64 30.91
CA CYS A 62 -15.51 11.02 31.21
C CYS A 62 -15.64 9.50 31.41
N GLN A 63 -16.69 9.04 32.09
CA GLN A 63 -16.95 7.61 32.31
C GLN A 63 -17.29 6.88 31.01
N HIS A 64 -18.05 7.51 30.12
CA HIS A 64 -18.34 6.98 28.79
C HIS A 64 -17.07 6.82 27.96
N GLU A 65 -16.23 7.86 27.90
CA GLU A 65 -14.94 7.82 27.20
C GLU A 65 -13.98 6.78 27.81
N LEU A 66 -13.96 6.66 29.14
CA LEU A 66 -13.14 5.69 29.87
C LEU A 66 -13.54 4.25 29.53
N THR A 67 -14.85 3.98 29.50
CA THR A 67 -15.41 2.67 29.15
C THR A 67 -15.06 2.29 27.71
N ARG A 68 -15.19 3.24 26.76
CA ARG A 68 -14.83 3.01 25.35
C ARG A 68 -13.35 2.66 25.19
N VAL A 69 -12.47 3.46 25.78
CA VAL A 69 -11.01 3.24 25.76
C VAL A 69 -10.65 1.88 26.36
N ASN A 70 -11.25 1.52 27.49
CA ASN A 70 -10.99 0.26 28.17
C ASN A 70 -11.45 -0.96 27.36
N ASN A 71 -12.66 -0.90 26.79
CA ASN A 71 -13.20 -2.00 25.98
C ASN A 71 -12.33 -2.27 24.74
N PHE A 72 -11.93 -1.21 24.03
CA PHE A 72 -11.03 -1.33 22.89
C PHE A 72 -9.66 -1.92 23.30
N PHE A 73 -9.10 -1.46 24.42
CA PHE A 73 -7.83 -2.01 24.92
C PHE A 73 -7.95 -3.50 25.27
N LEU A 74 -9.02 -3.91 25.96
CA LEU A 74 -9.26 -5.30 26.33
C LEU A 74 -9.40 -6.20 25.09
N GLU A 75 -10.12 -5.75 24.07
CA GLU A 75 -10.25 -6.45 22.80
C GLU A 75 -8.88 -6.63 22.12
N LYS A 76 -8.09 -5.56 22.01
CA LYS A 76 -6.75 -5.61 21.41
C LYS A 76 -5.76 -6.42 22.23
N MET A 77 -5.85 -6.39 23.56
CA MET A 77 -5.06 -7.26 24.43
C MET A 77 -5.41 -8.74 24.23
N ALA A 78 -6.70 -9.08 24.09
CA ALA A 78 -7.13 -10.46 23.82
C ALA A 78 -6.70 -10.93 22.42
N GLU A 79 -6.77 -10.05 21.41
CA GLU A 79 -6.22 -10.31 20.08
C GLU A 79 -4.69 -10.55 20.14
N ALA A 80 -3.95 -9.69 20.84
CA ALA A 80 -2.50 -9.80 20.97
C ALA A 80 -2.09 -11.09 21.70
N ARG A 81 -2.81 -11.45 22.77
CA ARG A 81 -2.65 -12.71 23.51
C ARG A 81 -2.78 -13.94 22.63
N ARG A 82 -3.83 -14.01 21.80
CA ARG A 82 -4.05 -15.11 20.85
C ARG A 82 -2.93 -15.19 19.80
N LYS A 83 -2.53 -14.03 19.25
CA LYS A 83 -1.42 -13.96 18.29
C LYS A 83 -0.11 -14.44 18.89
N HIS A 84 0.22 -13.97 20.10
CA HIS A 84 1.43 -14.38 20.82
C HIS A 84 1.50 -15.88 21.03
N GLY A 85 0.42 -16.49 21.55
CA GLY A 85 0.39 -17.93 21.77
C GLY A 85 0.52 -18.73 20.48
N THR A 86 -0.10 -18.28 19.39
CA THR A 86 0.04 -18.93 18.07
C THR A 86 1.46 -18.83 17.52
N LEU A 87 2.07 -17.64 17.59
CA LEU A 87 3.44 -17.42 17.13
C LEU A 87 4.46 -18.20 17.95
N LYS A 88 4.27 -18.26 19.27
CA LYS A 88 5.11 -19.05 20.18
C LYS A 88 5.03 -20.53 19.84
N LEU A 89 3.83 -21.07 19.60
CA LEU A 89 3.66 -22.47 19.18
C LEU A 89 4.37 -22.75 17.85
N GLN A 90 4.19 -21.88 16.84
CA GLN A 90 4.87 -22.04 15.54
C GLN A 90 6.39 -21.99 15.69
N LEU A 91 6.91 -21.04 16.48
CA LEU A 91 8.33 -20.85 16.72
C LEU A 91 8.95 -22.09 17.38
N LEU A 92 8.34 -22.58 18.46
CA LEU A 92 8.81 -23.77 19.18
C LEU A 92 8.74 -25.02 18.30
N ALA A 93 7.65 -25.20 17.55
CA ALA A 93 7.53 -26.33 16.63
C ALA A 93 8.63 -26.31 15.56
N THR A 94 8.97 -25.14 14.99
CA THR A 94 10.13 -25.02 14.08
C THR A 94 11.48 -25.23 14.75
N ALA A 95 11.67 -24.77 15.99
CA ALA A 95 12.92 -24.96 16.73
C ALA A 95 13.17 -26.45 17.04
N HIS A 96 12.10 -27.19 17.37
CA HIS A 96 12.17 -28.64 17.58
C HIS A 96 12.44 -29.40 16.28
N ALA A 97 11.78 -29.02 15.18
CA ALA A 97 12.01 -29.64 13.87
C ALA A 97 13.44 -29.39 13.33
N THR A 98 14.09 -28.29 13.73
CA THR A 98 15.46 -27.95 13.29
C THR A 98 16.56 -28.47 14.23
N GLY A 99 16.21 -29.21 15.30
CA GLY A 99 17.22 -29.84 16.16
C GLY A 99 18.07 -28.85 16.96
N HIS A 100 17.51 -27.71 17.38
CA HIS A 100 18.14 -26.85 18.39
C HIS A 100 18.01 -27.47 19.79
N VAL A 101 18.56 -28.66 19.98
CA VAL A 101 18.94 -29.13 21.32
C VAL A 101 20.35 -28.61 21.54
N SER A 102 20.48 -27.70 22.49
CA SER A 102 21.77 -27.28 23.05
C SER A 102 22.69 -28.49 23.18
N ARG A 103 23.80 -28.49 22.43
CA ARG A 103 24.94 -29.37 22.69
C ARG A 103 25.53 -28.96 24.03
N SER A 104 24.92 -29.41 25.12
CA SER A 104 25.59 -29.48 26.41
C SER A 104 26.51 -30.70 26.35
N HIS A 105 27.81 -30.43 26.39
CA HIS A 105 28.83 -31.44 26.61
C HIS A 105 28.52 -32.21 27.88
N THR A 106 28.09 -33.46 27.74
CA THR A 106 28.31 -34.48 28.77
C THR A 106 28.95 -35.69 28.12
N ARG A 107 30.23 -35.83 28.45
CA ARG A 107 31.16 -36.87 28.07
C ARG A 107 30.93 -38.03 29.04
N SER A 108 30.37 -39.13 28.56
CA SER A 108 30.34 -40.44 29.25
C SER A 108 30.24 -41.50 28.14
N GLN A 109 31.39 -41.98 27.70
CA GLN A 109 31.93 -43.31 28.03
C GLN A 109 31.10 -44.48 27.50
N ASN A 110 31.59 -45.00 26.37
CA ASN A 110 31.71 -46.41 26.00
C ASN A 110 31.01 -47.45 26.89
N GLN A 111 30.13 -48.25 26.27
CA GLN A 111 30.34 -49.70 26.21
C GLN A 111 29.52 -50.36 25.06
N SER A 112 30.30 -50.83 24.08
CA SER A 112 30.20 -52.08 23.30
C SER A 112 28.96 -53.00 23.43
N ARG A 113 28.29 -53.15 22.28
CA ARG A 113 27.93 -54.38 21.54
C ARG A 113 28.00 -55.75 22.26
N SER A 114 26.90 -56.53 22.16
CA SER A 114 26.86 -57.92 21.64
C SER A 114 25.40 -58.43 21.51
N HIS A 115 24.96 -58.79 20.29
CA HIS A 115 24.63 -60.14 19.77
C HIS A 115 23.22 -60.72 20.08
N SER A 116 22.41 -60.94 19.03
CA SER A 116 21.89 -62.27 18.58
C SER A 116 20.61 -62.16 17.72
N GLN A 117 20.40 -63.16 16.85
CA GLN A 117 19.47 -63.22 15.71
C GLN A 117 18.19 -64.08 15.99
N LEU A 118 17.03 -63.62 15.46
CA LEU A 118 15.83 -64.35 14.92
C LEU A 118 14.95 -65.24 15.88
N PRO A 119 13.67 -65.62 15.54
CA PRO A 119 12.56 -64.94 14.80
C PRO A 119 11.10 -65.13 15.40
N SER A 120 10.22 -64.10 15.32
CA SER A 120 8.71 -64.14 15.23
C SER A 120 7.88 -64.82 16.38
N PRO A 121 6.55 -64.59 16.62
CA PRO A 121 5.52 -63.92 15.81
C PRO A 121 4.52 -62.95 16.53
N ARG A 122 3.90 -62.11 15.69
CA ARG A 122 2.53 -61.54 15.77
C ARG A 122 1.96 -61.19 17.16
N ALA A 123 1.98 -59.89 17.48
CA ALA A 123 0.87 -59.24 18.17
C ALA A 123 0.52 -57.95 17.44
N SER A 124 -0.73 -57.87 17.01
CA SER A 124 -1.37 -56.78 16.29
C SER A 124 -1.26 -55.45 17.03
N VAL A 125 -0.41 -54.56 16.55
CA VAL A 125 -0.52 -53.13 16.86
C VAL A 125 -1.48 -52.53 15.85
N VAL A 126 -2.66 -52.18 16.35
CA VAL A 126 -3.64 -51.31 15.69
C VAL A 126 -2.88 -50.09 15.17
N SER A 127 -2.77 -49.98 13.85
CA SER A 127 -2.32 -48.78 13.18
C SER A 127 -3.36 -47.70 13.40
N MET A 128 -3.14 -46.86 14.42
CA MET A 128 -3.82 -45.57 14.52
C MET A 128 -3.52 -44.78 13.24
N PRO A 129 -4.54 -44.26 12.52
CA PRO A 129 -4.30 -43.46 11.34
C PRO A 129 -3.57 -42.20 11.77
N SER A 130 -2.37 -41.99 11.22
CA SER A 130 -1.68 -40.71 11.27
C SER A 130 -2.52 -39.67 10.53
N THR A 131 -3.42 -39.00 11.24
CA THR A 131 -4.01 -37.73 10.81
C THR A 131 -3.00 -36.61 11.01
N SER A 132 -1.82 -36.75 10.39
CA SER A 132 -0.96 -35.62 10.08
C SER A 132 -1.65 -34.82 8.99
N SER A 133 -2.62 -34.00 9.38
CA SER A 133 -2.98 -32.83 8.58
C SER A 133 -1.67 -32.13 8.25
N ASN A 134 -1.32 -32.12 6.96
CA ASN A 134 -0.14 -31.47 6.39
C ASN A 134 -0.15 -29.98 6.77
N ARG A 135 0.27 -29.66 7.99
CA ARG A 135 0.34 -28.31 8.51
C ARG A 135 1.67 -27.71 8.07
N LYS A 136 1.57 -26.71 7.20
CA LYS A 136 2.72 -25.97 6.69
C LYS A 136 3.30 -25.11 7.82
N LEU A 137 4.29 -25.65 8.53
CA LEU A 137 5.11 -24.91 9.49
C LEU A 137 5.62 -23.61 8.85
N MET A 138 5.56 -22.51 9.59
CA MET A 138 6.12 -21.25 9.11
C MET A 138 7.63 -21.39 8.92
N THR A 139 8.15 -20.91 7.80
CA THR A 139 9.61 -20.83 7.62
C THR A 139 10.21 -19.79 8.59
N GLN A 140 11.49 -19.92 8.91
CA GLN A 140 12.19 -18.94 9.76
C GLN A 140 12.06 -17.49 9.25
N ARG A 141 11.99 -17.30 7.91
CA ARG A 141 11.75 -15.98 7.31
C ARG A 141 10.34 -15.46 7.60
N GLN A 142 9.33 -16.30 7.49
CA GLN A 142 7.94 -15.94 7.81
C GLN A 142 7.79 -15.63 9.31
N LEU A 143 8.42 -16.42 10.18
CA LEU A 143 8.43 -16.17 11.63
C LEU A 143 9.08 -14.83 11.97
N ARG A 144 10.26 -14.53 11.39
CA ARG A 144 10.91 -13.23 11.57
C ARG A 144 9.99 -12.07 11.18
N SER A 145 9.33 -12.16 10.02
CA SER A 145 8.40 -11.12 9.58
C SER A 145 7.21 -10.99 10.53
N ALA A 146 6.62 -12.12 10.94
CA ALA A 146 5.44 -12.13 11.80
C ALA A 146 5.71 -11.57 13.21
N TYR A 147 6.85 -11.93 13.81
CA TYR A 147 7.27 -11.37 15.10
C TYR A 147 7.55 -9.87 15.00
N THR A 148 8.13 -9.40 13.89
CA THR A 148 8.39 -7.98 13.67
C THR A 148 7.10 -7.16 13.55
N GLU A 149 6.09 -7.66 12.83
CA GLU A 149 4.76 -7.03 12.76
C GLU A 149 4.04 -7.07 14.11
N PHE A 150 4.10 -8.21 14.80
CA PHE A 150 3.48 -8.39 16.10
C PHE A 150 4.06 -7.43 17.15
N TYR A 151 5.39 -7.29 17.18
CA TYR A 151 6.07 -6.33 18.06
C TYR A 151 5.61 -4.89 17.80
N LEU A 152 5.43 -4.49 16.54
CA LEU A 152 4.87 -3.18 16.19
C LEU A 152 3.45 -3.03 16.77
N THR A 153 2.58 -4.06 16.68
CA THR A 153 1.25 -4.02 17.30
C THR A 153 1.33 -3.76 18.81
N LEU A 154 2.25 -4.41 19.53
CA LEU A 154 2.44 -4.21 20.97
C LEU A 154 2.89 -2.79 21.30
N VAL A 155 3.82 -2.23 20.52
CA VAL A 155 4.30 -0.85 20.68
C VAL A 155 3.16 0.15 20.45
N LEU A 156 2.34 -0.04 19.41
CA LEU A 156 1.17 0.81 19.17
C LEU A 156 0.18 0.75 20.34
N LEU A 157 -0.06 -0.44 20.89
CA LEU A 157 -0.96 -0.63 22.03
C LEU A 157 -0.41 0.01 23.32
N GLN A 158 0.91 -0.04 23.51
CA GLN A 158 1.59 0.63 24.61
C GLN A 158 1.47 2.16 24.50
N ASN A 159 1.63 2.70 23.29
CA ASN A 159 1.41 4.12 23.01
C ASN A 159 -0.06 4.51 23.25
N PHE A 160 -1.01 3.67 22.84
CA PHE A 160 -2.44 3.87 23.11
C PHE A 160 -2.73 3.97 24.61
N GLN A 161 -2.20 3.02 25.41
CA GLN A 161 -2.31 3.02 26.86
C GLN A 161 -1.72 4.31 27.48
N SER A 162 -0.47 4.64 27.15
CA SER A 162 0.23 5.79 27.74
C SER A 162 -0.41 7.13 27.38
N LEU A 163 -0.88 7.29 26.13
CA LEU A 163 -1.52 8.53 25.67
C LEU A 163 -2.86 8.75 26.36
N ASN A 164 -3.73 7.74 26.41
CA ASN A 164 -5.04 7.86 27.05
C ASN A 164 -4.91 8.09 28.56
N GLU A 165 -4.02 7.37 29.26
CA GLU A 165 -3.79 7.60 30.69
C GLU A 165 -3.34 9.05 30.96
N THR A 166 -2.39 9.54 30.15
CA THR A 166 -1.93 10.94 30.25
C THR A 166 -3.04 11.93 29.93
N GLY A 167 -3.90 11.60 28.97
CA GLY A 167 -5.06 12.40 28.57
C GLY A 167 -6.07 12.55 29.71
N PHE A 168 -6.47 11.45 30.35
CA PHE A 168 -7.38 11.46 31.50
C PHE A 168 -6.79 12.25 32.67
N ARG A 169 -5.52 12.01 33.01
CA ARG A 169 -4.82 12.78 34.04
C ARG A 169 -4.82 14.28 33.76
N LYS A 170 -4.59 14.68 32.50
CA LYS A 170 -4.56 16.08 32.10
C LYS A 170 -5.93 16.74 31.96
N ILE A 171 -6.99 15.98 31.67
CA ILE A 171 -8.34 16.54 31.59
C ILE A 171 -8.92 16.75 32.99
N CYS A 172 -8.74 15.79 33.91
CA CYS A 172 -9.12 15.94 35.31
C CYS A 172 -8.36 17.09 35.99
N LYS A 173 -7.04 17.17 35.79
CA LYS A 173 -6.25 18.33 36.27
C LYS A 173 -6.70 19.66 35.66
N LYS A 174 -7.25 19.64 34.44
CA LYS A 174 -7.81 20.84 33.81
C LYS A 174 -9.14 21.20 34.46
N TYR A 175 -10.03 20.24 34.72
CA TYR A 175 -11.28 20.45 35.45
C TYR A 175 -11.01 21.14 36.79
N ASP A 176 -10.15 20.54 37.62
CA ASP A 176 -9.77 21.07 38.94
C ASP A 176 -9.22 22.51 38.87
N LYS A 177 -8.40 22.79 37.86
CA LYS A 177 -7.82 24.14 37.69
C LYS A 177 -8.88 25.19 37.34
N TYR A 178 -9.86 24.84 36.50
CA TYR A 178 -10.85 25.81 36.00
C TYR A 178 -11.99 26.01 36.99
N LEU A 179 -12.44 24.94 37.67
CA LEU A 179 -13.50 25.02 38.68
C LEU A 179 -12.99 25.21 40.12
N LYS A 180 -11.66 25.31 40.30
CA LYS A 180 -11.02 25.46 41.62
C LYS A 180 -11.45 24.36 42.61
N SER A 181 -11.62 23.13 42.13
CA SER A 181 -12.04 21.97 42.92
C SER A 181 -10.96 20.88 42.97
N ASN A 182 -11.18 19.84 43.76
CA ASN A 182 -10.36 18.62 43.82
C ASN A 182 -11.11 17.37 43.32
N HIS A 183 -12.33 17.54 42.80
CA HIS A 183 -13.20 16.42 42.42
C HIS A 183 -12.67 15.65 41.19
N GLY A 184 -11.94 16.32 40.29
CA GLY A 184 -11.28 15.66 39.16
C GLY A 184 -10.20 14.69 39.60
N ALA A 185 -9.37 15.07 40.59
CA ALA A 185 -8.39 14.18 41.19
C ALA A 185 -9.05 12.97 41.90
N LEU A 186 -10.12 13.21 42.68
CA LEU A 186 -10.87 12.15 43.36
C LEU A 186 -11.52 11.18 42.37
N TRP A 187 -12.12 11.70 41.30
CA TRP A 187 -12.69 10.88 40.22
C TRP A 187 -11.61 10.03 39.54
N LEU A 188 -10.45 10.62 39.26
CA LEU A 188 -9.32 9.94 38.64
C LEU A 188 -8.84 8.75 39.48
N GLU A 189 -8.66 8.96 40.79
CA GLU A 189 -8.24 7.94 41.73
C GLU A 189 -9.27 6.80 41.84
N ARG A 190 -10.55 7.14 41.91
CA ARG A 190 -11.63 6.14 42.03
C ARG A 190 -11.75 5.25 40.79
N HIS A 191 -11.58 5.80 39.59
CA HIS A 191 -11.88 5.08 38.34
C HIS A 191 -10.66 4.51 37.62
N LEU A 192 -9.47 5.14 37.70
CA LEU A 192 -8.29 4.64 36.98
C LEU A 192 -7.44 3.64 37.76
N THR A 193 -7.56 3.57 39.08
CA THR A 193 -6.72 2.67 39.90
C THR A 193 -6.92 1.19 39.57
N TYR A 194 -8.14 0.79 39.19
CA TYR A 194 -8.50 -0.61 38.94
C TYR A 194 -8.81 -0.93 37.48
N ILE A 195 -8.61 0.02 36.57
CA ILE A 195 -8.98 -0.17 35.17
C ILE A 195 -7.90 -0.94 34.40
N ALA A 196 -8.33 -1.91 33.59
CA ALA A 196 -7.41 -2.84 32.94
C ALA A 196 -6.42 -2.15 32.00
N PHE A 197 -6.85 -1.09 31.29
CA PHE A 197 -5.95 -0.38 30.38
C PHE A 197 -4.86 0.44 31.08
N VAL A 198 -4.92 0.67 32.40
CA VAL A 198 -3.84 1.36 33.14
C VAL A 198 -2.76 0.39 33.61
N ASP A 199 -3.09 -0.88 33.83
CA ASP A 199 -2.08 -1.88 34.21
C ASP A 199 -1.12 -2.15 33.05
N ARG A 200 0.13 -1.72 33.22
CA ARG A 200 1.20 -1.86 32.21
C ARG A 200 1.85 -3.24 32.24
N ARG A 201 1.70 -4.00 33.34
CA ARG A 201 2.45 -5.25 33.56
C ARG A 201 2.17 -6.30 32.48
N PRO A 202 0.90 -6.61 32.12
CA PRO A 202 0.62 -7.69 31.17
C PRO A 202 1.19 -7.40 29.77
N LEU A 203 1.11 -6.15 29.32
CA LEU A 203 1.61 -5.74 28.02
C LEU A 203 3.15 -5.70 27.99
N GLN A 204 3.77 -5.16 29.04
CA GLN A 204 5.23 -5.13 29.17
C GLN A 204 5.85 -6.53 29.23
N GLN A 205 5.25 -7.44 29.99
CA GLN A 205 5.68 -8.85 30.06
C GLN A 205 5.64 -9.51 28.68
N MET A 206 4.56 -9.30 27.92
CA MET A 206 4.43 -9.84 26.57
C MET A 206 5.49 -9.26 25.62
N THR A 207 5.77 -7.95 25.70
CA THR A 207 6.81 -7.30 24.89
C THR A 207 8.19 -7.87 25.21
N ILE A 208 8.54 -8.05 26.49
CA ILE A 208 9.82 -8.63 26.91
C ILE A 208 9.93 -10.08 26.40
N GLU A 209 8.88 -10.88 26.57
CA GLU A 209 8.89 -12.28 26.11
C GLU A 209 9.08 -12.36 24.58
N VAL A 210 8.46 -11.46 23.81
CA VAL A 210 8.66 -11.35 22.36
C VAL A 210 10.11 -10.99 22.01
N GLU A 211 10.72 -10.03 22.71
CA GLU A 211 12.13 -9.66 22.52
C GLU A 211 13.07 -10.84 22.81
N GLU A 212 12.83 -11.57 23.90
CA GLU A 212 13.62 -12.74 24.31
C GLU A 212 13.49 -13.89 23.30
N LEU A 213 12.25 -14.25 22.92
CA LEU A 213 11.99 -15.30 21.94
C LEU A 213 12.63 -14.98 20.58
N TYR A 214 12.52 -13.73 20.12
CA TYR A 214 13.17 -13.30 18.88
C TYR A 214 14.69 -13.35 18.99
N THR A 215 15.25 -12.84 20.10
CA THR A 215 16.70 -12.81 20.31
C THR A 215 17.27 -14.23 20.32
N HIS A 216 16.65 -15.12 21.09
CA HIS A 216 17.12 -16.50 21.26
C HIS A 216 16.97 -17.34 19.98
N TYR A 217 15.76 -17.42 19.42
CA TYR A 217 15.48 -18.36 18.32
C TYR A 217 15.70 -17.77 16.93
N LEU A 218 15.64 -16.45 16.76
CA LEU A 218 15.66 -15.80 15.44
C LEU A 218 16.89 -14.91 15.20
N ALA A 219 17.54 -14.41 16.25
CA ALA A 219 18.76 -13.60 16.18
C ALA A 219 20.02 -14.30 16.72
N ALA A 220 19.95 -15.60 17.04
CA ALA A 220 21.07 -16.41 17.53
C ALA A 220 21.74 -15.84 18.79
N GLY A 221 20.95 -15.24 19.69
CA GLY A 221 21.41 -14.66 20.95
C GLY A 221 21.87 -13.19 20.87
N ASP A 222 21.99 -12.60 19.67
CA ASP A 222 22.41 -11.21 19.52
C ASP A 222 21.23 -10.24 19.73
N ARG A 223 21.17 -9.66 20.93
CA ARG A 223 20.15 -8.68 21.30
C ARG A 223 20.23 -7.41 20.47
N ALA A 224 21.42 -6.91 20.13
CA ALA A 224 21.55 -5.68 19.37
C ALA A 224 20.89 -5.84 17.99
N LYS A 225 21.22 -6.93 17.30
CA LYS A 225 20.64 -7.29 16.00
C LYS A 225 19.13 -7.56 16.08
N ALA A 226 18.65 -8.16 17.17
CA ALA A 226 17.22 -8.34 17.42
C ALA A 226 16.50 -6.98 17.53
N MET A 227 17.04 -6.08 18.36
CA MET A 227 16.43 -4.77 18.58
C MET A 227 16.47 -3.88 17.34
N THR A 228 17.51 -3.95 16.50
CA THR A 228 17.54 -3.21 15.24
C THR A 228 16.43 -3.65 14.29
N LYS A 229 16.03 -4.92 14.35
CA LYS A 229 14.95 -5.48 13.52
C LYS A 229 13.56 -5.32 14.12
N LEU A 230 13.43 -5.34 15.44
CA LEU A 230 12.15 -5.20 16.13
C LEU A 230 11.70 -3.75 16.21
N ARG A 231 12.59 -2.83 16.58
CA ARG A 231 12.24 -1.40 16.72
C ARG A 231 11.87 -0.79 15.36
N VAL A 232 10.84 0.05 15.38
CA VAL A 232 10.36 0.80 14.22
C VAL A 232 10.73 2.26 14.43
N PRO A 233 11.39 2.92 13.46
CA PRO A 233 11.60 4.37 13.51
C PRO A 233 10.26 5.10 13.59
N PRO A 234 10.15 6.24 14.29
CA PRO A 234 8.91 6.99 14.33
C PRO A 234 8.46 7.38 12.91
N LEU A 235 7.25 6.96 12.53
CA LEU A 235 6.64 7.27 11.24
C LEU A 235 6.38 8.79 11.18
N GLY A 236 7.03 9.49 10.26
CA GLY A 236 6.84 10.94 10.06
C GLY A 236 8.03 11.82 10.45
N GLU A 237 9.24 11.28 10.59
CA GLU A 237 10.43 12.13 10.64
C GLU A 237 10.55 12.96 9.35
N PRO A 238 10.90 14.26 9.46
CA PRO A 238 11.14 15.08 8.29
C PRO A 238 12.24 14.47 7.44
N THR A 239 12.10 14.55 6.12
CA THR A 239 13.14 14.06 5.21
C THR A 239 14.48 14.74 5.54
N PRO A 240 15.59 13.97 5.66
CA PRO A 240 16.89 14.55 5.98
C PRO A 240 17.26 15.70 5.03
N PRO A 241 17.73 16.86 5.53
CA PRO A 241 18.05 18.01 4.69
C PRO A 241 18.99 17.72 3.51
N PRO A 242 20.05 16.87 3.65
CA PRO A 242 20.92 16.54 2.51
C PRO A 242 20.20 15.82 1.37
N MET A 243 19.17 15.02 1.67
CA MET A 243 18.37 14.34 0.64
C MET A 243 17.51 15.34 -0.13
N VAL A 244 16.90 16.28 0.58
CA VAL A 244 16.10 17.35 -0.04
C VAL A 244 16.97 18.23 -0.93
N PHE A 245 18.16 18.59 -0.47
CA PHE A 245 19.12 19.37 -1.26
C PHE A 245 19.54 18.64 -2.55
N ARG A 246 19.92 17.35 -2.47
CA ARG A 246 20.29 16.56 -3.65
C ARG A 246 19.14 16.43 -4.65
N ALA A 247 17.92 16.16 -4.16
CA ALA A 247 16.75 16.08 -5.00
C ALA A 247 16.42 17.43 -5.68
N GLY A 248 16.54 18.54 -4.94
CA GLY A 248 16.35 19.89 -5.49
C GLY A 248 17.39 20.27 -6.54
N LEU A 249 18.66 19.93 -6.31
CA LEU A 249 19.74 20.11 -7.29
C LEU A 249 19.48 19.30 -8.57
N ALA A 250 19.11 18.02 -8.42
CA ALA A 250 18.76 17.15 -9.55
C ALA A 250 17.57 17.70 -10.35
N LEU A 251 16.56 18.24 -9.66
CA LEU A 251 15.41 18.88 -10.30
C LEU A 251 15.82 20.13 -11.09
N GLY A 252 16.67 20.98 -10.53
CA GLY A 252 17.19 22.17 -11.22
C GLY A 252 17.97 21.81 -12.49
N MET A 253 18.86 20.81 -12.41
CA MET A 253 19.61 20.31 -13.57
C MET A 253 18.68 19.72 -14.64
N PHE A 254 17.68 18.94 -14.23
CA PHE A 254 16.70 18.38 -15.16
C PHE A 254 15.91 19.48 -15.88
N ILE A 255 15.42 20.50 -15.18
CA ILE A 255 14.68 21.61 -15.78
C ILE A 255 15.54 22.34 -16.81
N MET A 256 16.80 22.64 -16.48
CA MET A 256 17.73 23.28 -17.41
C MET A 256 17.94 22.43 -18.68
N LEU A 257 18.17 21.12 -18.53
CA LEU A 257 18.36 20.21 -19.66
C LEU A 257 17.07 20.02 -20.48
N ALA A 258 15.90 19.99 -19.84
CA ALA A 258 14.62 19.86 -20.53
C ALA A 258 14.32 21.10 -21.37
N LEU A 259 14.58 22.30 -20.83
CA LEU A 259 14.47 23.55 -21.59
C LEU A 259 15.47 23.57 -22.75
N ALA A 260 16.72 23.15 -22.53
CA ALA A 260 17.72 23.03 -23.59
C ALA A 260 17.25 22.08 -24.70
N ALA A 261 16.79 20.87 -24.35
CA ALA A 261 16.27 19.89 -25.29
C ALA A 261 15.07 20.42 -26.09
N LEU A 262 14.16 21.15 -25.44
CA LEU A 262 13.02 21.79 -26.09
C LEU A 262 13.48 22.86 -27.11
N PHE A 263 14.35 23.79 -26.69
CA PHE A 263 14.86 24.83 -27.60
C PHE A 263 15.67 24.24 -28.76
N SER A 264 16.46 23.20 -28.50
CA SER A 264 17.20 22.48 -29.53
C SER A 264 16.27 21.78 -30.52
N TYR A 265 15.19 21.13 -30.05
CA TYR A 265 14.20 20.52 -30.92
C TYR A 265 13.50 21.55 -31.82
N LEU A 266 13.17 22.72 -31.28
CA LEU A 266 12.53 23.80 -32.04
C LEU A 266 13.45 24.42 -33.10
N ARG A 267 14.77 24.48 -32.84
CA ARG A 267 15.76 25.08 -33.75
C ARG A 267 16.35 24.09 -34.75
N ARG A 268 16.51 22.83 -34.33
CA ARG A 268 17.12 21.75 -35.11
C ARG A 268 16.28 20.48 -34.95
N PRO A 269 15.06 20.44 -35.52
CA PRO A 269 14.23 19.26 -35.45
C PRO A 269 14.89 18.07 -36.19
N PRO A 270 14.49 16.83 -35.88
CA PRO A 270 14.89 15.67 -36.67
C PRO A 270 14.56 15.85 -38.15
N ILE A 271 15.33 15.18 -39.02
CA ILE A 271 15.00 15.04 -40.45
C ILE A 271 13.58 14.50 -40.57
N THR A 272 12.80 15.01 -41.54
CA THR A 272 11.37 14.74 -41.69
C THR A 272 11.02 13.24 -41.63
N ASP A 273 11.80 12.39 -42.30
CA ASP A 273 11.60 10.94 -42.31
C ASP A 273 11.85 10.27 -40.95
N ASN A 274 12.61 10.90 -40.07
CA ASN A 274 12.95 10.40 -38.75
C ASN A 274 12.04 10.93 -37.64
N ILE A 275 11.13 11.89 -37.91
CA ILE A 275 10.28 12.50 -36.88
C ILE A 275 9.38 11.46 -36.21
N GLU A 276 8.74 10.59 -36.99
CA GLU A 276 7.87 9.55 -36.42
C GLU A 276 8.66 8.58 -35.54
N ALA A 277 9.81 8.11 -36.04
CA ALA A 277 10.71 7.24 -35.29
C ALA A 277 11.18 7.90 -33.99
N PHE A 278 11.63 9.14 -34.07
CA PHE A 278 12.04 9.94 -32.92
C PHE A 278 10.93 10.00 -31.87
N MET A 279 9.72 10.37 -32.26
CA MET A 279 8.60 10.51 -31.32
C MET A 279 8.24 9.17 -30.66
N ARG A 280 8.18 8.06 -31.43
CA ARG A 280 7.82 6.75 -30.89
C ARG A 280 8.91 6.14 -30.00
N LEU A 281 10.19 6.28 -30.38
CA LEU A 281 11.33 5.76 -29.61
C LEU A 281 11.52 6.49 -28.28
N TYR A 282 11.23 7.79 -28.22
CA TYR A 282 11.37 8.58 -26.99
C TYR A 282 10.11 8.61 -26.11
N ARG A 283 8.90 8.38 -26.66
CA ARG A 283 7.64 8.42 -25.90
C ARG A 283 7.55 7.36 -24.81
N GLY A 284 7.91 6.11 -25.11
CA GLY A 284 7.91 5.02 -24.12
C GLY A 284 8.80 5.34 -22.89
N PRO A 285 10.10 5.64 -23.09
CA PRO A 285 10.99 6.08 -22.02
C PRO A 285 10.51 7.35 -21.29
N PHE A 286 10.01 8.36 -22.01
CA PHE A 286 9.48 9.60 -21.43
C PHE A 286 8.30 9.32 -20.48
N THR A 287 7.44 8.40 -20.87
CA THR A 287 6.28 8.00 -20.09
C THR A 287 6.68 7.49 -18.69
N TRP A 288 7.78 6.73 -18.61
CA TRP A 288 8.34 6.29 -17.33
C TRP A 288 8.88 7.44 -16.49
N VAL A 289 9.50 8.44 -17.11
CA VAL A 289 9.99 9.64 -16.41
C VAL A 289 8.81 10.35 -15.74
N ILE A 290 7.73 10.64 -16.49
CA ILE A 290 6.52 11.28 -15.95
C ILE A 290 5.91 10.45 -14.82
N PHE A 291 5.79 9.13 -15.02
CA PHE A 291 5.21 8.24 -14.00
C PHE A 291 5.98 8.32 -12.68
N ASN A 292 7.32 8.39 -12.71
CA ASN A 292 8.13 8.53 -11.50
C ASN A 292 7.94 9.91 -10.82
N PHE A 293 7.80 11.00 -11.58
CA PHE A 293 7.45 12.31 -11.02
C PHE A 293 6.09 12.28 -10.30
N PHE A 294 5.09 11.67 -10.92
CA PHE A 294 3.77 11.50 -10.31
C PHE A 294 3.78 10.57 -9.09
N MET A 295 4.63 9.54 -9.07
CA MET A 295 4.83 8.73 -7.86
C MET A 295 5.47 9.53 -6.73
N ALA A 296 6.46 10.37 -7.01
CA ALA A 296 7.05 11.27 -6.02
C ALA A 296 5.99 12.21 -5.42
N ALA A 297 5.14 12.80 -6.28
CA ALA A 297 4.05 13.67 -5.86
C ALA A 297 2.98 12.93 -5.05
N ASN A 298 2.56 11.73 -5.48
CA ASN A 298 1.60 10.89 -4.75
C ASN A 298 2.09 10.56 -3.35
N VAL A 299 3.35 10.10 -3.21
CA VAL A 299 3.92 9.76 -1.89
C VAL A 299 4.01 10.99 -0.99
N ALA A 300 4.45 12.13 -1.53
CA ALA A 300 4.45 13.39 -0.77
C ALA A 300 3.04 13.80 -0.32
N GLY A 301 2.06 13.69 -1.21
CA GLY A 301 0.67 14.02 -0.94
C GLY A 301 0.03 13.12 0.10
N TRP A 302 0.25 11.80 0.02
CA TRP A 302 -0.20 10.84 1.02
C TRP A 302 0.43 11.07 2.39
N GLN A 303 1.74 11.31 2.44
CA GLN A 303 2.44 11.64 3.70
C GLN A 303 1.87 12.91 4.33
N ARG A 304 1.66 13.97 3.55
CA ARG A 304 1.10 15.24 4.04
C ARG A 304 -0.34 15.10 4.53
N ALA A 305 -1.13 14.27 3.87
CA ALA A 305 -2.52 14.00 4.23
C ALA A 305 -2.67 12.98 5.39
N GLY A 306 -1.59 12.32 5.81
CA GLY A 306 -1.62 11.27 6.83
C GLY A 306 -2.18 9.94 6.33
N VAL A 307 -2.19 9.70 5.02
CA VAL A 307 -2.62 8.41 4.43
C VAL A 307 -1.48 7.40 4.57
N ASN A 308 -1.75 6.29 5.28
CA ASN A 308 -0.77 5.25 5.57
C ASN A 308 -0.48 4.33 4.36
N HIS A 309 0.12 4.91 3.32
CA HIS A 309 0.48 4.21 2.08
C HIS A 309 1.48 3.07 2.32
N VAL A 310 2.34 3.16 3.33
CA VAL A 310 3.30 2.09 3.71
C VAL A 310 2.55 0.82 4.11
N LEU A 311 1.53 0.96 4.96
CA LEU A 311 0.68 -0.17 5.37
C LEU A 311 -0.12 -0.72 4.19
N ILE A 312 -0.73 0.17 3.39
CA ILE A 312 -1.59 -0.22 2.25
C ILE A 312 -0.81 -1.00 1.19
N PHE A 313 0.41 -0.59 0.87
CA PHE A 313 1.29 -1.30 -0.05
C PHE A 313 2.05 -2.45 0.60
N GLU A 314 1.83 -2.69 1.90
CA GLU A 314 2.52 -3.73 2.66
C GLU A 314 4.06 -3.63 2.59
N ILE A 315 4.56 -2.38 2.55
CA ILE A 315 5.98 -2.07 2.54
C ILE A 315 6.48 -2.14 3.99
N ASP A 316 7.71 -2.63 4.20
CA ASP A 316 8.33 -2.57 5.53
C ASP A 316 8.54 -1.10 5.93
N PRO A 317 7.98 -0.65 7.08
CA PRO A 317 8.17 0.71 7.59
C PRO A 317 9.65 1.13 7.68
N ARG A 318 10.58 0.17 7.80
CA ARG A 318 12.02 0.45 7.94
C ARG A 318 12.73 0.71 6.61
N SER A 319 12.15 0.30 5.49
CA SER A 319 12.79 0.40 4.17
C SER A 319 11.94 1.14 3.14
N HIS A 320 10.99 1.98 3.60
CA HIS A 320 10.15 2.76 2.71
C HIS A 320 10.95 3.91 2.07
N LEU A 321 10.60 4.24 0.83
CA LEU A 321 11.20 5.35 0.11
C LEU A 321 10.55 6.68 0.53
N GLN A 322 11.39 7.67 0.79
CA GLN A 322 10.95 9.05 1.02
C GLN A 322 10.63 9.76 -0.31
N PRO A 323 9.75 10.78 -0.31
CA PRO A 323 9.40 11.51 -1.53
C PRO A 323 10.60 12.11 -2.25
N ALA A 324 11.58 12.64 -1.51
CA ALA A 324 12.80 13.20 -2.09
C ALA A 324 13.61 12.15 -2.88
N THR A 325 13.64 10.90 -2.44
CA THR A 325 14.33 9.82 -3.16
C THR A 325 13.61 9.47 -4.45
N PHE A 326 12.27 9.44 -4.46
CA PHE A 326 11.50 9.27 -5.69
C PHE A 326 11.75 10.41 -6.67
N LEU A 327 11.81 11.65 -6.18
CA LEU A 327 12.11 12.82 -7.00
C LEU A 327 13.52 12.75 -7.58
N GLU A 328 14.52 12.35 -6.81
CA GLU A 328 15.91 12.15 -7.27
C GLU A 328 15.97 11.09 -8.38
N ILE A 329 15.28 9.96 -8.20
CA ILE A 329 15.17 8.90 -9.22
C ILE A 329 14.50 9.41 -10.50
N ALA A 330 13.38 10.14 -10.36
CA ALA A 330 12.64 10.72 -11.49
C ALA A 330 13.52 11.71 -12.28
N CYS A 331 14.22 12.60 -11.58
CA CYS A 331 15.13 13.57 -12.20
C CYS A 331 16.31 12.88 -12.87
N THR A 332 16.86 11.81 -12.27
CA THR A 332 17.97 11.04 -12.88
C THR A 332 17.55 10.46 -14.23
N PHE A 333 16.40 9.78 -14.30
CA PHE A 333 15.89 9.26 -15.57
C PHE A 333 15.49 10.39 -16.54
N GLY A 334 14.96 11.50 -16.03
CA GLY A 334 14.66 12.68 -16.84
C GLY A 334 15.92 13.28 -17.48
N MET A 335 17.02 13.39 -16.74
CA MET A 335 18.31 13.86 -17.26
C MET A 335 18.89 12.90 -18.30
N LEU A 336 18.83 11.59 -18.07
CA LEU A 336 19.25 10.61 -19.06
C LEU A 336 18.42 10.72 -20.35
N TRP A 337 17.12 10.91 -20.22
CA TRP A 337 16.21 11.08 -21.35
C TRP A 337 16.52 12.36 -22.15
N THR A 338 16.70 13.51 -21.47
CA THR A 338 17.02 14.79 -22.15
C THR A 338 18.42 14.76 -22.78
N LEU A 339 19.42 14.17 -22.13
CA LEU A 339 20.77 14.02 -22.68
C LEU A 339 20.77 13.13 -23.92
N SER A 340 20.03 12.01 -23.90
CA SER A 340 19.86 11.16 -25.07
C SER A 340 19.20 11.92 -26.22
N MET A 341 18.14 12.68 -25.93
CA MET A 341 17.44 13.49 -26.91
C MET A 341 18.36 14.55 -27.54
N LEU A 342 19.14 15.26 -26.71
CA LEU A 342 20.15 16.21 -27.19
C LEU A 342 21.22 15.50 -28.06
N GLY A 343 21.71 14.34 -27.63
CA GLY A 343 22.65 13.53 -28.42
C GLY A 343 22.09 13.17 -29.80
N PHE A 344 20.82 12.77 -29.88
CA PHE A 344 20.13 12.51 -31.16
C PHE A 344 20.08 13.78 -32.03
N LEU A 345 19.65 14.91 -31.46
CA LEU A 345 19.50 16.17 -32.20
C LEU A 345 20.84 16.75 -32.65
N PHE A 346 21.94 16.48 -31.95
CA PHE A 346 23.28 16.99 -32.24
C PHE A 346 24.26 15.93 -32.79
N HIS A 347 23.79 14.74 -33.16
CA HIS A 347 24.65 13.61 -33.59
C HIS A 347 25.71 13.99 -34.62
N ASP A 348 25.37 14.79 -35.64
CA ASP A 348 26.32 15.26 -36.66
C ASP A 348 27.45 16.12 -36.07
N LEU A 349 27.16 17.00 -35.10
CA LEU A 349 28.15 17.89 -34.49
C LEU A 349 29.13 17.13 -33.59
N ILE A 350 28.70 16.00 -33.04
CA ILE A 350 29.51 15.13 -32.19
C ILE A 350 30.10 13.95 -32.97
N ASN A 351 30.06 14.00 -34.31
CA ASN A 351 30.61 13.00 -35.23
C ASN A 351 30.07 11.57 -35.00
N VAL A 352 28.79 11.45 -34.61
CA VAL A 352 28.09 10.16 -34.55
C VAL A 352 27.25 10.02 -35.81
N THR A 353 27.59 9.05 -36.66
CA THR A 353 26.95 8.86 -37.97
C THR A 353 25.48 8.47 -37.89
N ASP A 354 25.08 7.76 -36.84
CA ASP A 354 23.73 7.24 -36.68
C ASP A 354 23.06 7.77 -35.40
N PRO A 355 22.01 8.60 -35.51
CA PRO A 355 21.33 9.18 -34.36
C PRO A 355 20.55 8.14 -33.55
N PHE A 356 20.18 6.99 -34.11
CA PHE A 356 19.37 5.98 -33.43
C PHE A 356 20.11 5.21 -32.34
N VAL A 357 21.44 5.37 -32.24
CA VAL A 357 22.25 4.81 -31.14
C VAL A 357 21.87 5.44 -29.79
N PHE A 358 21.48 6.71 -29.76
CA PHE A 358 21.09 7.41 -28.53
C PHE A 358 19.84 6.82 -27.85
N PRO A 359 18.67 6.70 -28.52
CA PRO A 359 17.50 6.08 -27.91
C PRO A 359 17.72 4.60 -27.53
N LEU A 360 18.59 3.88 -28.25
CA LEU A 360 18.99 2.51 -27.90
C LEU A 360 19.75 2.50 -26.58
N ALA A 361 20.80 3.32 -26.49
CA ALA A 361 21.62 3.44 -25.29
C ALA A 361 20.77 3.85 -24.09
N LEU A 362 19.87 4.83 -24.24
CA LEU A 362 18.92 5.23 -23.20
C LEU A 362 18.10 4.04 -22.70
N THR A 363 17.48 3.29 -23.61
CA THR A 363 16.61 2.16 -23.26
C THR A 363 17.40 1.06 -22.55
N LEU A 364 18.58 0.72 -23.05
CA LEU A 364 19.47 -0.28 -22.45
C LEU A 364 19.97 0.16 -21.06
N ILE A 365 20.35 1.42 -20.89
CA ILE A 365 20.77 1.99 -19.59
C ILE A 365 19.60 1.92 -18.60
N MET A 366 18.39 2.30 -18.99
CA MET A 366 17.22 2.26 -18.10
C MET A 366 16.88 0.83 -17.66
N ILE A 367 16.89 -0.14 -18.58
CA ILE A 367 16.66 -1.56 -18.26
C ILE A 367 17.77 -2.09 -17.35
N THR A 368 19.04 -1.77 -17.65
CA THR A 368 20.18 -2.19 -16.83
C THR A 368 20.08 -1.61 -15.43
N LEU A 369 19.76 -0.33 -15.28
CA LEU A 369 19.55 0.31 -13.98
C LEU A 369 18.39 -0.30 -13.20
N LEU A 370 17.36 -0.84 -13.86
CA LEU A 370 16.27 -1.52 -13.18
C LEU A 370 16.70 -2.87 -12.62
N ILE A 371 17.40 -3.69 -13.41
CA ILE A 371 17.75 -5.08 -13.10
C ILE A 371 19.03 -5.20 -12.25
N ASN A 372 19.91 -4.21 -12.31
CA ASN A 372 21.24 -4.25 -11.69
C ASN A 372 21.18 -4.58 -10.17
N PRO A 373 21.79 -5.69 -9.70
CA PRO A 373 21.74 -6.10 -8.30
C PRO A 373 22.57 -5.22 -7.35
N LEU A 374 23.41 -4.31 -7.88
CA LEU A 374 24.22 -3.40 -7.07
C LEU A 374 23.33 -2.42 -6.28
N PRO A 375 23.80 -1.91 -5.12
CA PRO A 375 23.05 -0.99 -4.25
C PRO A 375 22.94 0.44 -4.82
N ILE A 376 22.78 0.57 -6.13
CA ILE A 376 22.54 1.82 -6.86
C ILE A 376 21.03 2.09 -6.87
N MET A 377 20.61 3.35 -6.69
CA MET A 377 19.20 3.79 -6.77
C MET A 377 18.22 2.89 -6.00
N ASN A 378 18.55 2.57 -4.74
CA ASN A 378 17.71 1.77 -3.83
C ASN A 378 17.28 0.40 -4.42
N TRP A 379 18.19 -0.57 -4.35
CA TRP A 379 17.94 -1.96 -4.76
C TRP A 379 16.65 -2.58 -4.18
N PRO A 380 16.36 -2.47 -2.85
CA PRO A 380 15.13 -3.03 -2.29
C PRO A 380 13.86 -2.57 -3.00
N ALA A 381 13.77 -1.28 -3.34
CA ALA A 381 12.62 -0.74 -4.04
C ALA A 381 12.52 -1.24 -5.49
N ARG A 382 13.63 -1.27 -6.23
CA ARG A 382 13.66 -1.81 -7.61
C ARG A 382 13.24 -3.27 -7.65
N TRP A 383 13.76 -4.06 -6.72
CA TRP A 383 13.40 -5.46 -6.57
C TRP A 383 11.94 -5.67 -6.18
N TRP A 384 11.40 -4.82 -5.31
CA TRP A 384 9.97 -4.81 -5.00
C TRP A 384 9.11 -4.52 -6.25
N THR A 385 9.47 -3.50 -7.04
CA THR A 385 8.78 -3.16 -8.30
C THR A 385 8.83 -4.31 -9.30
N MET A 386 10.01 -4.93 -9.52
CA MET A 386 10.14 -6.06 -10.45
C MET A 386 9.32 -7.27 -10.01
N ARG A 387 9.33 -7.61 -8.72
CA ARG A 387 8.47 -8.67 -8.18
C ARG A 387 6.99 -8.36 -8.34
N LEU A 388 6.61 -7.11 -8.10
CA LEU A 388 5.23 -6.66 -8.22
C LEU A 388 4.74 -6.81 -9.67
N VAL A 389 5.48 -6.27 -10.63
CA VAL A 389 5.19 -6.42 -12.07
C VAL A 389 5.17 -7.90 -12.47
N GLY A 390 6.13 -8.70 -11.99
CA GLY A 390 6.17 -10.14 -12.23
C GLY A 390 4.90 -10.86 -11.77
N ARG A 391 4.40 -10.54 -10.55
CA ARG A 391 3.14 -11.09 -10.03
C ARG A 391 1.92 -10.63 -10.80
N VAL A 392 1.91 -9.41 -11.34
CA VAL A 392 0.82 -8.93 -12.20
C VAL A 392 0.78 -9.70 -13.52
N ILE A 393 1.94 -9.92 -14.16
CA ILE A 393 2.04 -10.68 -15.42
C ILE A 393 1.64 -12.15 -15.20
N THR A 394 2.01 -12.72 -14.05
CA THR A 394 1.72 -14.11 -13.67
C THR A 394 0.50 -14.24 -12.76
N ALA A 395 -0.42 -13.26 -12.80
CA ALA A 395 -1.55 -13.13 -11.89
C ALA A 395 -2.39 -14.41 -11.63
N PRO A 396 -2.68 -15.29 -12.62
CA PRO A 396 -3.40 -16.53 -12.35
C PRO A 396 -2.72 -17.46 -11.32
N LEU A 397 -1.42 -17.30 -11.10
CA LEU A 397 -0.59 -18.22 -10.32
C LEU A 397 -0.35 -17.77 -8.87
N HIS A 398 -0.74 -16.54 -8.52
CA HIS A 398 -0.41 -15.93 -7.23
C HIS A 398 -1.63 -15.35 -6.55
N TYR A 399 -1.59 -15.31 -5.22
CA TYR A 399 -2.55 -14.54 -4.44
C TYR A 399 -2.42 -13.05 -4.78
N VAL A 400 -3.55 -12.39 -5.00
CA VAL A 400 -3.61 -10.99 -5.46
C VAL A 400 -3.92 -10.07 -4.28
N GLY A 401 -2.90 -9.36 -3.80
CA GLY A 401 -3.04 -8.33 -2.76
C GLY A 401 -3.38 -6.95 -3.32
N PHE A 402 -3.46 -5.95 -2.44
CA PHE A 402 -3.74 -4.55 -2.83
C PHE A 402 -2.74 -4.02 -3.86
N ALA A 403 -1.45 -4.16 -3.56
CA ALA A 403 -0.39 -3.67 -4.42
C ALA A 403 -0.46 -4.28 -5.84
N ASP A 404 -0.84 -5.56 -5.96
CA ASP A 404 -0.87 -6.28 -7.24
C ASP A 404 -1.96 -5.72 -8.17
N PHE A 405 -3.17 -5.52 -7.63
CA PHE A 405 -4.23 -4.95 -8.43
C PHE A 405 -4.04 -3.46 -8.69
N TRP A 406 -3.49 -2.71 -7.71
CA TRP A 406 -3.13 -1.31 -7.90
C TRP A 406 -2.13 -1.13 -9.04
N MET A 407 -1.08 -1.96 -9.09
CA MET A 407 -0.08 -1.93 -10.17
C MET A 407 -0.71 -2.29 -11.52
N GLY A 408 -1.58 -3.31 -11.56
CA GLY A 408 -2.29 -3.62 -12.80
C GLY A 408 -3.18 -2.46 -13.29
N ASP A 409 -3.77 -1.68 -12.38
CA ASP A 409 -4.53 -0.48 -12.74
C ASP A 409 -3.62 0.64 -13.28
N GLN A 410 -2.40 0.77 -12.75
CA GLN A 410 -1.38 1.65 -13.36
C GLN A 410 -1.04 1.19 -14.78
N MET A 411 -0.85 -0.12 -14.99
CA MET A 411 -0.53 -0.68 -16.32
C MET A 411 -1.62 -0.42 -17.36
N ASN A 412 -2.91 -0.36 -16.96
CA ASN A 412 -4.00 -0.02 -17.87
C ASN A 412 -3.92 1.42 -18.39
N SER A 413 -3.26 2.31 -17.65
CA SER A 413 -2.97 3.68 -18.09
C SER A 413 -1.66 3.78 -18.88
N LEU A 414 -0.91 2.68 -19.01
CA LEU A 414 0.36 2.57 -19.75
C LEU A 414 0.24 1.75 -21.04
N VAL A 415 -0.98 1.57 -21.57
CA VAL A 415 -1.25 0.81 -22.81
C VAL A 415 -0.41 1.32 -23.99
N THR A 416 -0.39 2.64 -24.21
CA THR A 416 0.42 3.25 -25.28
C THR A 416 1.91 2.99 -25.08
N CYS A 417 2.37 3.08 -23.83
CA CYS A 417 3.77 2.79 -23.47
C CYS A 417 4.15 1.34 -23.78
N MET A 418 3.28 0.37 -23.47
CA MET A 418 3.54 -1.04 -23.83
C MET A 418 3.64 -1.25 -25.34
N ALA A 419 2.77 -0.61 -26.12
CA ALA A 419 2.86 -0.63 -27.58
C ALA A 419 4.15 0.03 -28.10
N ASP A 420 4.60 1.13 -27.49
CA ASP A 420 5.86 1.79 -27.86
C ASP A 420 7.08 0.93 -27.58
N TYR A 421 7.12 0.22 -26.45
CA TYR A 421 8.20 -0.72 -26.18
C TYR A 421 8.23 -1.87 -27.19
N TYR A 422 7.08 -2.34 -27.65
CA TYR A 422 7.02 -3.27 -28.77
C TYR A 422 7.61 -2.65 -30.06
N TYR A 423 7.22 -1.42 -30.39
CA TYR A 423 7.78 -0.71 -31.55
C TYR A 423 9.28 -0.46 -31.44
N ILE A 424 9.80 -0.14 -30.25
CA ILE A 424 11.25 0.01 -29.99
C ILE A 424 11.96 -1.30 -30.32
N VAL A 425 11.48 -2.42 -29.79
CA VAL A 425 12.08 -3.74 -30.05
C VAL A 425 12.02 -4.08 -31.54
N ARG A 426 10.87 -3.90 -32.19
CA ARG A 426 10.71 -4.15 -33.63
C ARG A 426 11.62 -3.26 -34.47
N PHE A 427 11.70 -1.97 -34.16
CA PHE A 427 12.54 -1.01 -34.87
C PHE A 427 14.00 -1.45 -34.87
N TYR A 428 14.56 -1.80 -33.70
CA TYR A 428 15.96 -2.22 -33.63
C TYR A 428 16.19 -3.62 -34.23
N ALA A 429 15.28 -4.57 -34.01
CA ALA A 429 15.43 -5.93 -34.50
C ALA A 429 15.26 -6.07 -36.02
N VAL A 430 14.41 -5.23 -36.62
CA VAL A 430 14.02 -5.33 -38.03
C VAL A 430 14.59 -4.17 -38.84
N CYS A 431 14.27 -2.92 -38.51
CA CYS A 431 14.67 -1.78 -39.35
C CYS A 431 16.13 -1.40 -39.21
N TRP A 432 16.59 -1.26 -37.97
CA TRP A 432 17.95 -0.78 -37.71
C TRP A 432 19.00 -1.82 -38.11
N LEU A 433 18.83 -3.09 -37.72
CA LEU A 433 19.78 -4.16 -38.07
C LEU A 433 19.72 -4.62 -39.54
N ARG A 434 18.58 -4.43 -40.24
CA ARG A 434 18.41 -4.91 -41.63
C ARG A 434 18.32 -3.78 -42.67
N TYR A 435 18.59 -2.54 -42.30
CA TYR A 435 18.53 -1.36 -43.16
C TYR A 435 17.20 -1.22 -43.94
N SER A 436 16.08 -1.63 -43.35
CA SER A 436 14.76 -1.48 -43.99
C SER A 436 14.17 -0.10 -43.74
N ASN A 437 13.17 0.29 -44.55
CA ASN A 437 12.51 1.60 -44.44
C ASN A 437 11.95 1.83 -43.02
N VAL A 438 12.43 2.89 -42.37
CA VAL A 438 12.10 3.26 -40.98
C VAL A 438 10.59 3.35 -40.74
N ASN A 439 9.84 3.90 -41.69
CA ASN A 439 8.40 4.13 -41.53
C ASN A 439 7.61 2.81 -41.46
N SER A 440 8.04 1.79 -42.22
CA SER A 440 7.37 0.48 -42.23
C SER A 440 7.45 -0.28 -40.89
N CYS A 441 8.38 0.08 -40.00
CA CYS A 441 8.48 -0.55 -38.68
C CYS A 441 7.40 -0.11 -37.69
N PHE A 442 6.68 0.97 -38.02
CA PHE A 442 5.71 1.59 -37.13
C PHE A 442 4.25 1.31 -37.52
N ASP A 443 4.05 0.52 -38.58
CA ASP A 443 2.75 0.02 -39.03
C ASP A 443 2.14 -0.99 -38.06
N GLU A 444 0.81 -1.03 -38.00
CA GLU A 444 0.06 -1.92 -37.09
C GLU A 444 0.05 -3.38 -37.58
N ASP A 445 0.95 -4.20 -37.02
CA ASP A 445 0.95 -5.65 -37.19
C ASP A 445 0.01 -6.36 -36.18
N MET A 446 0.06 -7.69 -36.12
CA MET A 446 -0.76 -8.49 -35.19
C MET A 446 -0.33 -8.41 -33.72
N PHE A 447 0.91 -8.02 -33.43
CA PHE A 447 1.40 -7.91 -32.05
C PHE A 447 1.03 -6.58 -31.41
N VAL A 448 0.80 -5.53 -32.20
CA VAL A 448 0.31 -4.23 -31.70
C VAL A 448 -1.02 -4.38 -30.92
N PRO A 449 -2.11 -4.97 -31.46
CA PRO A 449 -3.34 -5.16 -30.70
C PRO A 449 -3.19 -6.12 -29.51
N ILE A 450 -2.32 -7.15 -29.63
CA ILE A 450 -2.01 -8.04 -28.50
C ILE A 450 -1.39 -7.23 -27.36
N SER A 451 -0.39 -6.40 -27.66
CA SER A 451 0.27 -5.55 -26.66
C SER A 451 -0.70 -4.58 -25.98
N ARG A 452 -1.68 -4.04 -26.72
CA ARG A 452 -2.75 -3.18 -26.18
C ARG A 452 -3.73 -3.91 -25.26
N CYS A 453 -3.97 -5.21 -25.47
CA CYS A 453 -4.84 -6.03 -24.62
C CYS A 453 -4.17 -6.51 -23.33
N LEU A 454 -2.83 -6.57 -23.26
CA LEU A 454 -2.10 -7.16 -22.13
C LEU A 454 -2.46 -6.55 -20.76
N PRO A 455 -2.50 -5.21 -20.58
CA PRO A 455 -2.88 -4.64 -19.29
C PRO A 455 -4.28 -5.03 -18.81
N ALA A 456 -5.26 -5.04 -19.72
CA ALA A 456 -6.62 -5.45 -19.42
C ALA A 456 -6.70 -6.94 -19.10
N TRP A 457 -5.94 -7.77 -19.84
CA TRP A 457 -5.80 -9.20 -19.56
C TRP A 457 -5.25 -9.48 -18.17
N PHE A 458 -4.18 -8.79 -17.75
CA PHE A 458 -3.61 -8.98 -16.42
C PHE A 458 -4.64 -8.65 -15.32
N ARG A 459 -5.40 -7.57 -15.47
CA ARG A 459 -6.46 -7.22 -14.51
C ARG A 459 -7.63 -8.19 -14.53
N PHE A 460 -8.05 -8.62 -15.71
CA PHE A 460 -9.08 -9.64 -15.88
C PHE A 460 -8.69 -10.94 -15.13
N ALA A 461 -7.47 -11.44 -15.38
CA ALA A 461 -6.91 -12.61 -14.73
C ALA A 461 -6.83 -12.46 -13.20
N GLN A 462 -6.37 -11.30 -12.70
CA GLN A 462 -6.36 -11.01 -11.26
C GLN A 462 -7.75 -11.04 -10.64
N CYS A 463 -8.76 -10.51 -11.32
CA CYS A 463 -10.13 -10.49 -10.83
C CYS A 463 -10.72 -11.92 -10.74
N LEU A 464 -10.49 -12.75 -11.75
CA LEU A 464 -10.88 -14.16 -11.72
C LEU A 464 -10.15 -14.93 -10.61
N ARG A 465 -8.86 -14.66 -10.41
CA ARG A 465 -8.09 -15.28 -9.32
C ARG A 465 -8.67 -14.92 -7.96
N ARG A 466 -8.97 -13.65 -7.71
CA ARG A 466 -9.62 -13.20 -6.46
C ARG A 466 -11.00 -13.81 -6.26
N PHE A 467 -11.76 -13.98 -7.33
CA PHE A 467 -13.04 -14.70 -7.25
C PHE A 467 -12.86 -16.15 -6.82
N SER A 468 -11.86 -16.84 -7.39
CA SER A 468 -11.54 -18.23 -7.03
C SER A 468 -11.04 -18.38 -5.60
N ASP A 469 -10.22 -17.44 -5.11
CA ASP A 469 -9.63 -17.47 -3.77
C ASP A 469 -10.60 -17.01 -2.68
N SER A 470 -11.61 -16.21 -3.05
CA SER A 470 -12.60 -15.71 -2.12
C SER A 470 -13.55 -16.84 -1.69
N GLY A 471 -13.51 -17.19 -0.41
CA GLY A 471 -14.41 -18.22 0.15
C GLY A 471 -15.89 -17.90 -0.03
N SER A 472 -16.27 -16.61 -0.08
CA SER A 472 -17.65 -16.16 -0.30
C SER A 472 -18.02 -16.01 -1.78
N LYS A 473 -17.06 -16.19 -2.71
CA LYS A 473 -17.25 -16.04 -4.17
C LYS A 473 -18.05 -14.80 -4.55
N SER A 474 -17.62 -13.63 -4.06
CA SER A 474 -18.32 -12.37 -4.30
C SER A 474 -18.46 -12.04 -5.79
N LEU A 475 -19.70 -11.77 -6.24
CA LEU A 475 -20.00 -11.31 -7.61
C LEU A 475 -19.28 -10.01 -7.98
N SER A 476 -18.87 -9.21 -7.00
CA SER A 476 -18.11 -7.98 -7.23
C SER A 476 -16.81 -8.24 -8.02
N TYR A 477 -16.15 -9.37 -7.79
CA TYR A 477 -14.93 -9.72 -8.53
C TYR A 477 -15.21 -10.06 -10.00
N LEU A 478 -16.32 -10.72 -10.30
CA LEU A 478 -16.72 -11.03 -11.67
C LEU A 478 -17.17 -9.78 -12.43
N LEU A 479 -17.89 -8.87 -11.77
CA LEU A 479 -18.22 -7.58 -12.37
C LEU A 479 -16.95 -6.78 -12.69
N ASN A 480 -15.95 -6.80 -11.80
CA ASN A 480 -14.68 -6.15 -12.09
C ASN A 480 -13.95 -6.81 -13.28
N ALA A 481 -13.98 -8.15 -13.39
CA ALA A 481 -13.46 -8.86 -14.56
C ALA A 481 -14.20 -8.44 -15.84
N GLY A 482 -15.54 -8.38 -15.79
CA GLY A 482 -16.38 -7.90 -16.87
C GLY A 482 -15.97 -6.51 -17.36
N LYS A 483 -15.69 -5.57 -16.44
CA LYS A 483 -15.17 -4.24 -16.78
C LYS A 483 -13.89 -4.29 -17.61
N TYR A 484 -12.89 -5.09 -17.24
CA TYR A 484 -11.64 -5.15 -18.04
C TYR A 484 -11.83 -5.93 -19.36
N SER A 485 -12.80 -6.84 -19.42
CA SER A 485 -13.10 -7.57 -20.66
C SER A 485 -13.63 -6.67 -21.78
N THR A 486 -14.26 -5.52 -21.46
CA THR A 486 -14.77 -4.58 -22.48
C THR A 486 -13.65 -4.02 -23.35
N THR A 487 -12.43 -3.89 -22.81
CA THR A 487 -11.25 -3.43 -23.55
C THR A 487 -10.90 -4.36 -24.72
N PHE A 488 -11.13 -5.67 -24.60
CA PHE A 488 -10.84 -6.60 -25.71
C PHE A 488 -11.71 -6.31 -26.93
N PHE A 489 -12.98 -5.97 -26.73
CA PHE A 489 -13.89 -5.59 -27.81
C PHE A 489 -13.47 -4.27 -28.45
N VAL A 490 -13.09 -3.28 -27.63
CA VAL A 490 -12.60 -1.98 -28.13
C VAL A 490 -11.38 -2.18 -29.03
N VAL A 491 -10.38 -2.94 -28.57
CA VAL A 491 -9.17 -3.20 -29.34
C VAL A 491 -9.49 -4.00 -30.61
N PHE A 492 -10.31 -5.05 -30.50
CA PHE A 492 -10.71 -5.88 -31.63
C PHE A 492 -11.39 -5.05 -32.73
N PHE A 493 -12.43 -4.29 -32.39
CA PHE A 493 -13.13 -3.46 -33.37
C PHE A 493 -12.28 -2.31 -33.89
N SER A 494 -11.39 -1.73 -33.07
CA SER A 494 -10.42 -0.73 -33.54
C SER A 494 -9.49 -1.31 -34.60
N THR A 495 -8.98 -2.53 -34.41
CA THR A 495 -8.09 -3.20 -35.38
C THR A 495 -8.84 -3.59 -36.65
N MET A 496 -10.04 -4.17 -36.52
CA MET A 496 -10.85 -4.52 -37.69
C MET A 496 -11.21 -3.30 -38.52
N ARG A 497 -11.61 -2.19 -37.88
CA ARG A 497 -11.83 -0.91 -38.54
C ARG A 497 -10.59 -0.45 -39.30
N GLY A 498 -9.44 -0.38 -38.61
CA GLY A 498 -8.19 0.08 -39.22
C GLY A 498 -7.74 -0.73 -40.45
N ARG A 499 -8.05 -2.03 -40.51
CA ARG A 499 -7.71 -2.89 -41.65
C ARG A 499 -8.69 -2.87 -42.81
N THR A 500 -9.90 -2.37 -42.57
CA THR A 500 -10.99 -2.40 -43.56
C THR A 500 -11.35 -1.01 -44.07
N ASP A 501 -10.88 0.07 -43.43
CA ASP A 501 -11.27 1.45 -43.77
C ASP A 501 -10.99 1.81 -45.24
N ASP A 502 -9.90 1.30 -45.83
CA ASP A 502 -9.55 1.54 -47.24
C ASP A 502 -10.58 0.95 -48.23
N GLY A 503 -11.40 0.00 -47.79
CA GLY A 503 -12.47 -0.62 -48.58
C GLY A 503 -13.80 0.14 -48.58
N TYR A 504 -13.91 1.25 -47.83
CA TYR A 504 -15.15 2.03 -47.69
C TYR A 504 -14.96 3.48 -48.15
N ALA A 505 -16.03 4.09 -48.67
CA ALA A 505 -16.00 5.47 -49.16
C ALA A 505 -15.70 6.50 -48.06
N ASN A 506 -16.07 6.21 -46.80
CA ASN A 506 -15.73 7.00 -45.63
C ASN A 506 -15.74 6.10 -44.38
N THR A 507 -15.00 6.48 -43.34
CA THR A 507 -14.93 5.81 -42.04
C THR A 507 -16.31 5.46 -41.47
N PHE A 508 -17.34 6.28 -41.67
CA PHE A 508 -18.69 6.02 -41.13
C PHE A 508 -19.52 4.99 -41.92
N TYR A 509 -19.13 4.65 -43.15
CA TYR A 509 -19.72 3.55 -43.92
C TYR A 509 -19.17 2.18 -43.48
N ASN A 510 -18.01 2.18 -42.81
CA ASN A 510 -17.44 0.96 -42.24
C ASN A 510 -18.26 0.52 -41.00
N PRO A 511 -18.92 -0.66 -41.00
CA PRO A 511 -19.72 -1.11 -39.87
C PRO A 511 -18.88 -1.30 -38.59
N TYR A 512 -17.59 -1.61 -38.73
CA TYR A 512 -16.68 -1.74 -37.58
C TYR A 512 -16.46 -0.41 -36.85
N THR A 513 -16.69 0.74 -37.49
CA THR A 513 -16.67 2.05 -36.82
C THR A 513 -17.77 2.16 -35.77
N TRP A 514 -18.98 1.69 -36.07
CA TRP A 514 -20.08 1.72 -35.11
C TRP A 514 -19.87 0.74 -33.97
N PHE A 515 -19.39 -0.47 -34.24
CA PHE A 515 -19.02 -1.42 -33.18
C PHE A 515 -17.88 -0.89 -32.30
N PHE A 516 -16.88 -0.22 -32.89
CA PHE A 516 -15.83 0.47 -32.15
C PHE A 516 -16.41 1.55 -31.23
N ILE A 517 -17.24 2.46 -31.75
CA ILE A 517 -17.88 3.53 -30.96
C ILE A 517 -18.71 2.95 -29.83
N THR A 518 -19.60 1.99 -30.10
CA THR A 518 -20.46 1.38 -29.09
C THR A 518 -19.64 0.66 -28.02
N SER A 519 -18.63 -0.14 -28.39
CA SER A 519 -17.77 -0.82 -27.42
C SER A 519 -16.98 0.17 -26.56
N TYR A 520 -16.50 1.29 -27.13
CA TYR A 520 -15.79 2.33 -26.38
C TYR A 520 -16.72 3.05 -25.40
N ILE A 521 -17.95 3.38 -25.80
CA ILE A 521 -18.97 3.97 -24.92
C ILE A 521 -19.24 3.05 -23.73
N VAL A 522 -19.51 1.76 -23.99
CA VAL A 522 -19.75 0.77 -22.93
C VAL A 522 -18.54 0.68 -21.99
N SER A 523 -17.33 0.60 -22.55
CA SER A 523 -16.09 0.52 -21.77
C SER A 523 -15.86 1.77 -20.90
N SER A 524 -16.07 2.97 -21.46
CA SER A 524 -15.89 4.25 -20.77
C SER A 524 -16.93 4.45 -19.66
N VAL A 525 -18.21 4.18 -19.95
CA VAL A 525 -19.30 4.30 -18.96
C VAL A 525 -19.09 3.31 -17.82
N TYR A 526 -18.86 2.03 -18.14
CA TYR A 526 -18.66 1.01 -17.10
C TYR A 526 -17.46 1.37 -16.21
N SER A 527 -16.34 1.74 -16.82
CA SER A 527 -15.14 2.09 -16.06
C SER A 527 -15.29 3.37 -15.23
N TYR A 528 -16.02 4.38 -15.73
CA TYR A 528 -16.33 5.59 -14.98
C TYR A 528 -17.20 5.29 -13.75
N LEU A 529 -18.29 4.54 -13.93
CA LEU A 529 -19.17 4.15 -12.83
C LEU A 529 -18.41 3.31 -11.79
N TRP A 530 -17.51 2.43 -12.25
CA TRP A 530 -16.65 1.66 -11.36
C TRP A 530 -15.74 2.55 -10.51
N ASP A 531 -15.07 3.51 -11.14
CA ASP A 531 -14.17 4.43 -10.42
C ASP A 531 -14.95 5.17 -9.32
N VAL A 532 -16.09 5.76 -9.66
CA VAL A 532 -16.90 6.58 -8.75
C VAL A 532 -17.50 5.75 -7.60
N PHE A 533 -18.15 4.63 -7.91
CA PHE A 533 -18.88 3.86 -6.90
C PHE A 533 -18.01 2.89 -6.11
N LYS A 534 -16.96 2.30 -6.73
CA LYS A 534 -16.17 1.23 -6.10
C LYS A 534 -14.79 1.70 -5.68
N ASP A 535 -14.01 2.25 -6.61
CA ASP A 535 -12.61 2.60 -6.32
C ASP A 535 -12.54 3.82 -5.40
N PHE A 536 -13.34 4.84 -5.71
CA PHE A 536 -13.46 6.05 -4.90
C PHE A 536 -14.41 5.85 -3.73
N GLY A 537 -15.45 5.01 -3.87
CA GLY A 537 -16.43 4.78 -2.81
C GLY A 537 -17.20 6.04 -2.42
N ILE A 538 -17.45 6.92 -3.40
CA ILE A 538 -18.24 8.14 -3.28
C ILE A 538 -19.66 7.87 -3.83
N PHE A 539 -20.58 8.83 -3.71
CA PHE A 539 -22.04 8.68 -3.94
C PHE A 539 -22.78 7.89 -2.85
N GLN A 540 -22.49 8.18 -1.58
CA GLN A 540 -23.20 7.58 -0.44
C GLN A 540 -24.30 8.51 0.09
N ILE A 541 -24.03 9.82 0.15
CA ILE A 541 -24.93 10.83 0.69
C ILE A 541 -25.72 11.49 -0.43
N TRP A 542 -27.05 11.56 -0.30
CA TRP A 542 -27.96 12.12 -1.32
C TRP A 542 -28.68 13.39 -0.88
N ARG A 543 -28.39 13.91 0.33
CA ARG A 543 -28.99 15.12 0.90
C ARG A 543 -27.96 15.87 1.77
N GLY A 544 -28.05 17.20 1.80
CA GLY A 544 -27.17 18.06 2.62
C GLY A 544 -25.94 18.60 1.86
N GLU A 545 -25.02 19.22 2.60
CA GLU A 545 -23.85 19.91 2.04
C GLU A 545 -22.82 18.97 1.38
N HIS A 546 -22.83 17.69 1.75
CA HIS A 546 -21.96 16.64 1.20
C HIS A 546 -22.64 15.79 0.11
N LEU A 547 -23.38 16.43 -0.79
CA LEU A 547 -24.11 15.75 -1.85
C LEU A 547 -23.17 14.88 -2.72
N PHE A 548 -23.51 13.62 -2.93
CA PHE A 548 -22.73 12.62 -3.66
C PHE A 548 -21.36 12.27 -3.06
N LEU A 549 -21.04 12.71 -1.85
CA LEU A 549 -19.81 12.33 -1.16
C LEU A 549 -20.12 11.27 -0.09
N ARG A 550 -19.10 10.95 0.72
CA ARG A 550 -19.22 10.10 1.91
C ARG A 550 -18.96 10.93 3.17
N GLU A 551 -19.28 10.38 4.33
CA GLU A 551 -19.20 11.09 5.61
C GLU A 551 -17.77 11.49 6.00
N LYS A 552 -16.80 10.58 5.81
CA LYS A 552 -15.40 10.81 6.18
C LYS A 552 -14.58 11.16 4.94
N LEU A 553 -14.04 12.38 4.92
CA LEU A 553 -13.19 12.89 3.86
C LEU A 553 -11.83 13.30 4.45
N VAL A 554 -10.74 12.91 3.79
CA VAL A 554 -9.39 13.35 4.15
C VAL A 554 -9.00 14.62 3.41
N TYR A 555 -9.44 14.76 2.15
CA TYR A 555 -9.15 15.91 1.30
C TYR A 555 -10.28 16.96 1.35
N PRO A 556 -10.05 18.20 0.89
CA PRO A 556 -11.11 19.20 0.77
C PRO A 556 -12.24 18.73 -0.17
N GLN A 557 -13.49 19.11 0.10
CA GLN A 557 -14.65 18.70 -0.71
C GLN A 557 -14.51 19.07 -2.19
N SER A 558 -13.98 20.27 -2.49
CA SER A 558 -13.75 20.75 -3.85
C SER A 558 -12.86 19.81 -4.66
N PHE A 559 -11.91 19.14 -4.02
CA PHE A 559 -11.05 18.17 -4.68
C PHE A 559 -11.84 16.95 -5.17
N TYR A 560 -12.80 16.44 -4.39
CA TYR A 560 -13.62 15.29 -4.82
C TYR A 560 -14.49 15.61 -6.03
N TYR A 561 -15.15 16.78 -6.03
CA TYR A 561 -15.93 17.22 -7.20
C TYR A 561 -15.05 17.42 -8.43
N PHE A 562 -13.85 17.98 -8.24
CA PHE A 562 -12.85 18.08 -9.30
C PHE A 562 -12.50 16.69 -9.87
N VAL A 563 -12.20 15.69 -9.04
CA VAL A 563 -11.87 14.33 -9.52
C VAL A 563 -13.04 13.66 -10.23
N ILE A 564 -14.29 13.86 -9.78
CA ILE A 564 -15.46 13.34 -10.50
C ILE A 564 -15.52 13.90 -11.92
N LEU A 565 -15.39 15.22 -12.07
CA LEU A 565 -15.46 15.90 -13.36
C LEU A 565 -14.26 15.56 -14.25
N GLU A 566 -13.05 15.63 -13.70
CA GLU A 566 -11.81 15.34 -14.40
C GLU A 566 -11.79 13.91 -14.93
N ASN A 567 -12.20 12.93 -14.12
CA ASN A 567 -12.26 11.54 -14.54
C ASN A 567 -13.28 11.32 -15.66
N LEU A 568 -14.42 12.02 -15.63
CA LEU A 568 -15.41 11.97 -16.73
C LEU A 568 -14.83 12.54 -18.03
N VAL A 569 -14.27 13.75 -17.96
CA VAL A 569 -13.74 14.46 -19.14
C VAL A 569 -12.60 13.67 -19.78
N LEU A 570 -11.62 13.21 -19.00
CA LEU A 570 -10.48 12.46 -19.56
C LEU A 570 -10.87 11.06 -20.04
N ARG A 571 -11.91 10.43 -19.48
CA ARG A 571 -12.46 9.17 -20.03
C ARG A 571 -13.18 9.32 -21.37
N LEU A 572 -13.60 10.54 -21.71
CA LEU A 572 -14.18 10.89 -23.01
C LEU A 572 -13.15 11.44 -23.99
N PHE A 573 -11.87 11.49 -23.62
CA PHE A 573 -10.81 12.03 -24.49
C PHE A 573 -10.67 11.27 -25.83
N TRP A 574 -11.04 9.99 -25.86
CA TRP A 574 -11.05 9.20 -27.10
C TRP A 574 -11.96 9.79 -28.20
N VAL A 575 -13.01 10.54 -27.82
CA VAL A 575 -13.89 11.23 -28.77
C VAL A 575 -13.12 12.37 -29.45
N ILE A 576 -12.37 13.16 -28.67
CA ILE A 576 -11.52 14.23 -29.19
C ILE A 576 -10.45 13.63 -30.11
N GLU A 577 -9.81 12.55 -29.68
CA GLU A 577 -8.83 11.83 -30.48
C GLU A 577 -9.43 11.37 -31.82
N PHE A 578 -10.61 10.75 -31.80
CA PHE A 578 -11.30 10.28 -33.00
C PHE A 578 -11.61 11.42 -33.97
N VAL A 579 -12.14 12.55 -33.47
CA VAL A 579 -12.50 13.72 -34.29
C VAL A 579 -11.25 14.37 -34.90
N VAL A 580 -10.19 14.55 -34.10
CA VAL A 580 -8.93 15.15 -34.55
C VAL A 580 -8.27 14.31 -35.65
N LEU A 581 -8.29 12.98 -35.49
CA LEU A 581 -7.76 12.05 -36.49
C LEU A 581 -8.61 12.01 -37.75
N TYR A 582 -9.95 12.00 -37.61
CA TYR A 582 -10.88 12.00 -38.74
C TYR A 582 -10.69 13.23 -39.64
N HIS A 583 -10.54 14.41 -39.04
CA HIS A 583 -10.29 15.65 -39.77
C HIS A 583 -8.81 15.89 -40.11
N LYS A 584 -7.91 14.93 -39.80
CA LYS A 584 -6.46 15.02 -40.05
C LYS A 584 -5.81 16.31 -39.52
N LEU A 585 -6.31 16.84 -38.40
CA LEU A 585 -5.83 18.11 -37.83
C LEU A 585 -4.46 17.99 -37.17
N ILE A 586 -4.14 16.80 -36.63
CA ILE A 586 -2.90 16.51 -35.93
C ILE A 586 -2.42 15.11 -36.34
N THR A 587 -1.11 14.91 -36.41
CA THR A 587 -0.53 13.59 -36.71
C THR A 587 -0.86 12.56 -35.63
N PRO A 588 -1.04 11.27 -35.98
CA PRO A 588 -1.41 10.22 -35.02
C PRO A 588 -0.46 10.10 -33.83
N TYR A 589 0.84 10.23 -34.04
CA TYR A 589 1.82 10.12 -32.97
C TYR A 589 1.73 11.28 -31.96
N ASN A 590 1.38 12.49 -32.40
CA ASN A 590 1.23 13.66 -31.52
C ASN A 590 -0.01 13.53 -30.63
N ILE A 591 -1.18 13.22 -31.21
CA ILE A 591 -2.41 13.06 -30.42
C ILE A 591 -2.32 11.88 -29.45
N LYS A 592 -1.67 10.77 -29.84
CA LYS A 592 -1.39 9.63 -28.95
C LYS A 592 -0.45 10.01 -27.80
N THR A 593 0.51 10.91 -28.03
CA THR A 593 1.37 11.44 -26.97
C THR A 593 0.55 12.24 -25.97
N CYS A 594 -0.30 13.16 -26.44
CA CYS A 594 -1.23 13.90 -25.58
C CYS A 594 -2.15 12.97 -24.78
N ALA A 595 -2.77 11.98 -25.46
CA ALA A 595 -3.63 10.99 -24.82
C ALA A 595 -2.91 10.23 -23.71
N SER A 596 -1.65 9.81 -23.95
CA SER A 596 -0.85 9.08 -22.96
C SER A 596 -0.54 9.93 -21.72
N ILE A 597 -0.20 11.20 -21.88
CA ILE A 597 0.08 12.11 -20.76
C ILE A 597 -1.19 12.36 -19.95
N LEU A 598 -2.33 12.58 -20.62
CA LEU A 598 -3.62 12.80 -19.97
C LEU A 598 -4.10 11.56 -19.21
N GLU A 599 -3.98 10.37 -19.80
CA GLU A 599 -4.39 9.12 -19.13
C GLU A 599 -3.53 8.82 -17.89
N ILE A 600 -2.23 9.15 -17.93
CA ILE A 600 -1.34 9.00 -16.77
C ILE A 600 -1.65 10.06 -15.71
N THR A 601 -1.98 11.28 -16.10
CA THR A 601 -2.43 12.35 -15.20
C THR A 601 -3.73 11.94 -14.49
N ARG A 602 -4.69 11.38 -15.23
CA ARG A 602 -5.93 10.81 -14.68
C ARG A 602 -5.64 9.76 -13.63
N ARG A 603 -4.73 8.83 -13.92
CA ARG A 603 -4.34 7.77 -12.98
C ARG A 603 -3.61 8.32 -11.75
N PHE A 604 -2.77 9.33 -11.94
CA PHE A 604 -2.13 10.05 -10.84
C PHE A 604 -3.16 10.67 -9.89
N ILE A 605 -4.20 11.30 -10.40
CA ILE A 605 -5.29 11.86 -9.58
C ILE A 605 -6.10 10.75 -8.91
N TRP A 606 -6.46 9.70 -9.66
CA TRP A 606 -7.17 8.52 -9.15
C TRP A 606 -6.46 7.87 -7.94
N ASN A 607 -5.12 7.85 -7.94
CA ASN A 607 -4.29 7.29 -6.87
C ASN A 607 -4.55 7.96 -5.51
N TYR A 608 -4.85 9.26 -5.45
CA TYR A 608 -5.18 9.95 -4.21
C TYR A 608 -6.44 9.40 -3.56
N ILE A 609 -7.56 9.40 -4.30
CA ILE A 609 -8.85 8.97 -3.75
C ILE A 609 -8.88 7.46 -3.55
N ARG A 610 -8.24 6.66 -4.41
CA ARG A 610 -8.22 5.20 -4.24
C ARG A 610 -7.52 4.78 -2.96
N LEU A 611 -6.33 5.32 -2.68
CA LEU A 611 -5.58 4.97 -1.47
C LEU A 611 -6.25 5.51 -0.23
N GLU A 612 -6.86 6.67 -0.31
CA GLU A 612 -7.62 7.23 0.79
C GLU A 612 -8.87 6.40 1.11
N ASN A 613 -9.60 5.91 0.10
CA ASN A 613 -10.71 4.99 0.31
C ASN A 613 -10.24 3.68 1.00
N GLU A 614 -9.09 3.14 0.60
CA GLU A 614 -8.50 1.97 1.26
C GLU A 614 -8.05 2.27 2.69
N HIS A 615 -7.49 3.46 2.92
CA HIS A 615 -7.09 3.92 4.24
C HIS A 615 -8.30 4.03 5.17
N LEU A 616 -9.39 4.64 4.71
CA LEU A 616 -10.63 4.73 5.49
C LEU A 616 -11.24 3.36 5.78
N ASN A 617 -11.15 2.43 4.83
CA ASN A 617 -11.56 1.04 5.05
C ASN A 617 -10.71 0.37 6.15
N ASN A 618 -9.39 0.55 6.13
CA ASN A 618 -8.49 0.05 7.19
C ASN A 618 -8.78 0.70 8.55
N CYS A 619 -9.07 2.00 8.59
CA CYS A 619 -9.51 2.70 9.79
C CYS A 619 -10.84 2.16 10.32
N GLY A 620 -11.80 1.84 9.44
CA GLY A 620 -13.07 1.24 9.81
C GLY A 620 -12.93 -0.15 10.45
N HIS A 621 -11.91 -0.91 10.03
CA HIS A 621 -11.56 -2.21 10.60
C HIS A 621 -10.48 -2.16 11.71
N PHE A 622 -10.06 -0.96 12.14
CA PHE A 622 -8.99 -0.75 13.14
C PHE A 622 -7.66 -1.46 12.81
N ARG A 623 -7.36 -1.63 11.51
CA ARG A 623 -6.17 -2.34 11.02
C ARG A 623 -4.98 -1.40 10.93
N ALA A 624 -4.11 -1.43 11.95
CA ALA A 624 -2.89 -0.60 12.01
C ALA A 624 -1.58 -1.32 11.66
N THR A 625 -1.62 -2.65 11.48
CA THR A 625 -0.45 -3.50 11.15
C THR A 625 -0.82 -4.50 10.07
N ARG A 626 0.18 -5.14 9.45
CA ARG A 626 -0.09 -6.14 8.40
C ARG A 626 -0.73 -7.39 9.02
N ASP A 627 -1.67 -8.00 8.28
CA ASP A 627 -2.29 -9.23 8.74
C ASP A 627 -1.24 -10.35 8.76
N ILE A 628 -0.99 -10.87 9.94
CA ILE A 628 -0.22 -12.10 10.10
C ILE A 628 -1.20 -13.22 9.81
N HIS A 629 -1.07 -13.88 8.66
CA HIS A 629 -1.84 -15.07 8.35
C HIS A 629 -1.43 -16.21 9.28
N LEU A 630 -2.09 -16.25 10.44
CA LEU A 630 -2.02 -17.35 11.38
C LEU A 630 -3.08 -18.37 10.96
N ALA A 631 -2.68 -19.63 10.81
CA ALA A 631 -3.65 -20.71 10.66
C ALA A 631 -4.54 -20.75 11.92
N ALA A 632 -5.86 -20.85 11.74
CA ALA A 632 -6.79 -20.94 12.85
C ALA A 632 -6.40 -22.10 13.78
N LEU A 633 -6.35 -21.82 15.09
CA LEU A 633 -6.11 -22.83 16.11
C LEU A 633 -7.37 -23.68 16.24
N ASN A 634 -7.22 -25.01 16.32
CA ASN A 634 -8.37 -25.88 16.61
C ASN A 634 -8.83 -25.68 18.07
N PRO A 635 -10.09 -26.00 18.42
CA PRO A 635 -10.64 -25.80 19.78
C PRO A 635 -9.81 -26.47 20.90
N THR A 636 -9.13 -27.56 20.58
CA THR A 636 -8.21 -28.27 21.50
C THR A 636 -6.92 -27.49 21.74
N GLN A 637 -6.40 -26.80 20.72
CA GLN A 637 -5.21 -25.95 20.81
C GLN A 637 -5.55 -24.59 21.41
N GLU A 638 -6.76 -24.09 21.20
CA GLU A 638 -7.30 -22.91 21.87
C GLU A 638 -7.41 -23.17 23.38
N ARG A 639 -8.00 -24.31 23.79
CA ARG A 639 -7.99 -24.78 25.19
C ARG A 639 -6.58 -25.01 25.75
N MET A 640 -5.64 -25.51 24.94
CA MET A 640 -4.24 -25.63 25.33
C MET A 640 -3.60 -24.25 25.54
N LEU A 641 -3.87 -23.28 24.66
CA LEU A 641 -3.41 -21.90 24.80
C LEU A 641 -3.97 -21.30 26.10
N GLU A 642 -5.27 -21.44 26.33
CA GLU A 642 -5.94 -20.99 27.55
C GLU A 642 -5.29 -21.60 28.79
N HIS A 643 -4.98 -22.90 28.78
CA HIS A 643 -4.27 -23.58 29.86
C HIS A 643 -2.80 -23.14 30.02
N MET A 644 -2.08 -22.85 28.94
CA MET A 644 -0.70 -22.36 28.99
C MET A 644 -0.60 -20.89 29.40
N MET A 645 -1.68 -20.11 29.18
CA MET A 645 -1.76 -18.68 29.47
C MET A 645 -2.27 -18.37 30.88
N THR A 646 -3.03 -19.29 31.49
CA THR A 646 -3.58 -19.13 32.83
C THR A 646 -2.59 -19.48 33.95
N ASP A 647 -1.49 -20.19 33.63
CA ASP A 647 -0.55 -20.69 34.64
C ASP A 647 0.94 -20.56 34.18
N PRO A 648 1.55 -19.38 34.37
CA PRO A 648 2.92 -19.11 33.92
C PRO A 648 4.01 -19.87 34.70
N GLU A 649 3.71 -20.47 35.85
CA GLU A 649 4.68 -21.13 36.75
C GLU A 649 4.83 -22.65 36.54
N ARG A 650 4.11 -23.27 35.60
CA ARG A 650 4.24 -24.72 35.36
C ARG A 650 5.65 -25.16 34.94
N ARG A 651 6.08 -26.28 35.54
CA ARG A 651 7.43 -26.88 35.34
C ARG A 651 7.73 -27.13 33.85
N PRO A 652 8.98 -26.93 33.41
CA PRO A 652 9.40 -27.13 32.01
C PRO A 652 9.00 -28.51 31.45
N ASP A 653 9.05 -29.53 32.29
CA ASP A 653 8.80 -30.94 31.92
C ASP A 653 7.33 -31.20 31.55
N GLU A 654 6.38 -30.48 32.17
CA GLU A 654 4.95 -30.60 31.83
C GLU A 654 4.61 -29.92 30.51
N ARG A 655 5.26 -28.77 30.22
CA ARG A 655 5.17 -28.13 28.90
C ARG A 655 5.75 -29.05 27.82
N GLN A 656 6.83 -29.75 28.14
CA GLN A 656 7.47 -30.73 27.26
C GLN A 656 6.59 -31.98 27.03
N ARG A 657 5.87 -32.44 28.07
CA ARG A 657 4.90 -33.53 27.99
C ARG A 657 3.68 -33.17 27.14
N LEU A 658 3.11 -31.99 27.35
CA LEU A 658 1.98 -31.48 26.54
C LEU A 658 2.41 -31.28 25.08
N GLY A 659 3.62 -30.78 24.83
CA GLY A 659 4.18 -30.71 23.48
C GLY A 659 4.23 -32.08 22.78
N LYS A 660 4.69 -33.12 23.48
CA LYS A 660 4.76 -34.52 22.95
C LYS A 660 3.42 -35.22 22.81
N GLN A 661 2.38 -34.76 23.50
CA GLN A 661 1.06 -35.40 23.49
C GLN A 661 0.19 -34.92 22.30
N TYR A 662 0.52 -33.75 21.75
CA TYR A 662 -0.28 -33.09 20.72
C TYR A 662 0.47 -32.84 19.40
N PHE A 663 1.77 -33.18 19.33
CA PHE A 663 2.65 -33.18 18.16
C PHE A 663 3.50 -34.44 18.16
#